data_AF-A0AAV2DQE5-F1
#
_entry.id   AF-A0AAV2DQE5-F1
#
_cell.length_a   1.000
_cell.length_b   1.000
_cell.length_c   1.000
_cell.angle_alpha   90.00
_cell.angle_beta   90.00
_cell.angle_gamma   90.00
#
_symmetry.space_group_name_H-M   'P 1'
#
loop_
_entity.id
_entity.type
_entity.pdbx_description
1 polymer ?
#
loop_
_entity_poly.entity_id
_entity_poly.type
_entity_poly.pdbx_seq_one_letter_code
_entity_poly.pdbx_strand_id
1 'polypeptide(L)'
;MEKKLEGVKVAHRAPRVSHLFFADDSYLFLRGSLQECENLIEELNEYEEMSGQRVNLEKSAVYFSKNISTPDQEFLATILGVGAVGVHDKYLGLPTLVPRSKMVTFRYLEDKLLDRLQGWKQRTLSWAAKETLIKSIALALPLHVMSCFRLPLALCRLLDKHVARFWWGAEDGSPKIRWVSWRNMCRSKHDGGMGFRQFEHFNQALLAKIGWRILNEPQSLIAQIYKCKYFPQGSFLTATARSCPSWGWQSILHGLQLLEKGLRWQVGNGQSVALLHDNWIPSCQFDPPSYNPRILPEGGYPLVAEVICEGGGRWSDEKLSQWFDPPTCKAIKVIPLPCWDVMDKLLWHFTGDGVFSVKSAYHLAVDLDRRRGGWRSSVSWMDKPSWIRVWEARIPPKLKVFVWQILNRALPTMEALIEKKVQVLPRCPVCWDGPETMEHLFLYCPVARALWDYSGLEYLGEGLPRHTFPLFLKRLLGLIHQPTVVMAVVAILWRIWRSRNWVVFEGKQFGISALMRQFNQQYEEWTDLPSDQVPRTPIPLVQSTSQMGDSHLVCMWDGATKGESHSAGGMVLFDPTRTLLLARGVQFAHMDDPGVVELLVLRDAIMWCIEQGLSEVRFKGDAKVIIDKLNQADTRDSRLGAILEEVAHFLRTQPDFSVRFVGRENNRVAHLVARKALSLYPTMSRFFDFQTWLISRM
;
A
#
# COMPACT_ATOMS: atom_id res chain seq x y z
N MET A 1 -22.03 13.20 -33.95
CA MET A 1 -22.66 12.56 -32.77
C MET A 1 -23.29 13.49 -31.72
N GLU A 2 -22.58 14.44 -31.08
CA GLU A 2 -23.08 15.16 -29.86
C GLU A 2 -24.36 16.00 -30.03
N LYS A 3 -24.81 16.31 -31.25
CA LYS A 3 -26.04 17.09 -31.50
C LYS A 3 -27.19 16.30 -32.12
N LYS A 4 -26.97 15.06 -32.58
CA LYS A 4 -27.98 14.23 -33.27
C LYS A 4 -28.55 13.09 -32.43
N LEU A 5 -27.83 12.62 -31.40
CA LEU A 5 -28.27 11.54 -30.52
C LEU A 5 -28.67 12.07 -29.14
N GLU A 6 -29.91 11.79 -28.73
CA GLU A 6 -30.45 12.28 -27.46
C GLU A 6 -29.78 11.61 -26.25
N GLY A 7 -29.34 10.35 -26.35
CA GLY A 7 -28.73 9.63 -25.24
C GLY A 7 -29.67 9.39 -24.05
N VAL A 8 -29.12 8.86 -22.95
CA VAL A 8 -29.87 8.49 -21.74
C VAL A 8 -29.41 9.28 -20.52
N LYS A 9 -30.37 9.71 -19.69
CA LYS A 9 -30.11 10.27 -18.35
C LYS A 9 -30.56 9.29 -17.28
N VAL A 10 -29.67 8.96 -16.35
CA VAL A 10 -29.98 8.01 -15.26
C VAL A 10 -30.73 8.70 -14.10
N ALA A 11 -30.66 10.02 -14.00
CA ALA A 11 -31.41 10.86 -13.09
C ALA A 11 -31.58 12.27 -13.71
N HIS A 12 -32.53 13.06 -13.22
CA HIS A 12 -32.87 14.37 -13.80
C HIS A 12 -31.67 15.32 -13.95
N ARG A 13 -30.80 15.38 -12.93
CA ARG A 13 -29.57 16.21 -12.91
C ARG A 13 -28.31 15.48 -13.41
N ALA A 14 -28.42 14.22 -13.82
CA ALA A 14 -27.26 13.46 -14.28
C ALA A 14 -26.79 13.95 -15.65
N PRO A 15 -25.48 13.88 -15.95
CA PRO A 15 -25.00 14.06 -17.31
C PRO A 15 -25.66 13.04 -18.24
N ARG A 16 -25.89 13.47 -19.47
CA ARG A 16 -26.47 12.67 -20.53
C ARG A 16 -25.38 11.79 -21.13
N VAL A 17 -25.66 10.50 -21.27
CA VAL A 17 -24.72 9.51 -21.83
C VAL A 17 -25.30 8.98 -23.13
N SER A 18 -24.69 9.33 -24.26
CA SER A 18 -25.06 8.80 -25.58
C SER A 18 -24.17 7.64 -26.01
N HIS A 19 -22.95 7.53 -25.47
CA HIS A 19 -22.01 6.49 -25.85
C HIS A 19 -21.03 6.14 -24.71
N LEU A 20 -20.50 4.92 -24.77
CA LEU A 20 -19.36 4.44 -23.98
C LEU A 20 -18.45 3.65 -24.92
N PHE A 21 -17.27 4.19 -25.22
CA PHE A 21 -16.31 3.57 -26.14
C PHE A 21 -15.17 2.90 -25.38
N PHE A 22 -14.77 1.72 -25.84
CA PHE A 22 -13.56 1.04 -25.42
C PHE A 22 -12.94 0.30 -26.61
N ALA A 23 -11.92 0.91 -27.24
CA ALA A 23 -11.37 0.43 -28.51
C ALA A 23 -12.49 0.27 -29.57
N ASP A 24 -12.65 -0.92 -30.15
CA ASP A 24 -13.71 -1.28 -31.09
C ASP A 24 -15.04 -1.65 -30.41
N ASP A 25 -15.01 -2.06 -29.15
CA ASP A 25 -16.21 -2.33 -28.36
C ASP A 25 -16.91 -1.01 -27.97
N SER A 26 -18.08 -0.78 -28.55
CA SER A 26 -18.85 0.46 -28.38
C SER A 26 -20.26 0.19 -27.88
N TYR A 27 -20.67 0.88 -26.82
CA TYR A 27 -22.06 0.98 -26.42
C TYR A 27 -22.64 2.32 -26.84
N LEU A 28 -23.78 2.27 -27.53
CA LEU A 28 -24.53 3.43 -27.93
C LEU A 28 -25.89 3.43 -27.22
N PHE A 29 -26.30 4.59 -26.73
CA PHE A 29 -27.54 4.79 -26.01
C PHE A 29 -28.41 5.73 -26.83
N LEU A 30 -29.58 5.21 -27.22
CA LEU A 30 -30.53 5.91 -28.07
C LEU A 30 -31.88 5.97 -27.36
N ARG A 31 -32.70 6.94 -27.76
CA ARG A 31 -34.14 6.86 -27.52
C ARG A 31 -34.73 5.88 -28.54
N GLY A 32 -35.70 5.07 -28.11
CA GLY A 32 -36.37 4.09 -28.99
C GLY A 32 -37.33 4.76 -29.98
N SER A 33 -36.80 5.52 -30.93
CA SER A 33 -37.54 6.17 -32.01
C SER A 33 -36.87 5.93 -33.36
N LEU A 34 -37.67 5.96 -34.42
CA LEU A 34 -37.19 5.83 -35.81
C LEU A 34 -36.09 6.86 -36.12
N GLN A 35 -36.35 8.13 -35.80
CA GLN A 35 -35.42 9.24 -36.05
C GLN A 35 -34.04 9.02 -35.44
N GLU A 36 -33.94 8.48 -34.22
CA GLU A 36 -32.65 8.24 -33.56
C GLU A 36 -31.90 7.07 -34.19
N CYS A 37 -32.63 6.06 -34.69
CA CYS A 37 -32.03 4.94 -35.43
C CYS A 37 -31.48 5.42 -36.78
N GLU A 38 -32.23 6.24 -37.52
CA GLU A 38 -31.79 6.84 -38.79
C GLU A 38 -30.58 7.76 -38.57
N ASN A 39 -30.63 8.63 -37.56
CA ASN A 39 -29.51 9.48 -37.19
C ASN A 39 -28.25 8.67 -36.86
N LEU A 40 -28.40 7.53 -36.18
CA LEU A 40 -27.27 6.66 -35.90
C LEU A 40 -26.70 6.03 -37.17
N ILE A 41 -27.55 5.52 -38.06
CA ILE A 41 -27.12 4.90 -39.32
C ILE A 41 -26.36 5.91 -40.18
N GLU A 42 -26.87 7.15 -40.29
CA GLU A 42 -26.16 8.24 -40.98
C GLU A 42 -24.76 8.46 -40.40
N GLU A 43 -24.64 8.58 -39.07
CA GLU A 43 -23.37 8.83 -38.40
C GLU A 43 -22.39 7.65 -38.52
N LEU A 44 -22.89 6.41 -38.51
CA LEU A 44 -22.06 5.23 -38.76
C LEU A 44 -21.59 5.18 -40.21
N ASN A 45 -22.46 5.47 -41.18
CA ASN A 45 -22.08 5.50 -42.60
C ASN A 45 -21.03 6.58 -42.87
N GLU A 46 -21.22 7.78 -42.34
CA GLU A 46 -20.24 8.87 -42.45
C GLU A 46 -18.90 8.46 -41.82
N TYR A 47 -18.94 7.80 -40.66
CA TYR A 47 -17.74 7.26 -40.03
C TYR A 47 -17.05 6.19 -40.89
N GLU A 48 -17.80 5.25 -41.48
CA GLU A 48 -17.24 4.22 -42.36
C GLU A 48 -16.60 4.82 -43.61
N GLU A 49 -17.25 5.80 -44.24
CA GLU A 49 -16.72 6.52 -45.40
C GLU A 49 -15.43 7.28 -45.08
N MET A 50 -15.40 7.97 -43.95
CA MET A 50 -14.26 8.80 -43.55
C MET A 50 -13.09 7.99 -42.98
N SER A 51 -13.35 6.91 -42.24
CA SER A 51 -12.33 6.10 -41.60
C SER A 51 -11.83 4.94 -42.46
N GLY A 52 -12.59 4.52 -43.47
CA GLY A 52 -12.37 3.29 -44.23
C GLY A 52 -12.62 2.00 -43.43
N GLN A 53 -13.14 2.11 -42.20
CA GLN A 53 -13.51 0.97 -41.35
C GLN A 53 -14.98 0.56 -41.61
N ARG A 54 -15.37 -0.65 -41.19
CA ARG A 54 -16.75 -1.16 -41.30
C ARG A 54 -17.25 -1.67 -39.95
N VAL A 55 -18.52 -1.38 -39.65
CA VAL A 55 -19.23 -1.89 -38.49
C VAL A 55 -19.57 -3.36 -38.72
N ASN A 56 -19.25 -4.20 -37.75
CA ASN A 56 -19.59 -5.62 -37.80
C ASN A 56 -21.02 -5.84 -37.27
N LEU A 57 -22.01 -5.72 -38.15
CA LEU A 57 -23.43 -5.90 -37.80
C LEU A 57 -23.75 -7.31 -37.28
N GLU A 58 -22.97 -8.34 -37.64
CA GLU A 58 -23.15 -9.70 -37.12
C GLU A 58 -22.77 -9.83 -35.63
N LYS A 59 -21.80 -9.04 -35.18
CA LYS A 59 -21.39 -8.96 -33.77
C LYS A 59 -22.19 -7.91 -32.99
N SER A 60 -22.79 -6.95 -33.68
CA SER A 60 -23.62 -5.92 -33.08
C SER A 60 -25.00 -6.46 -32.71
N ALA A 61 -25.54 -5.95 -31.60
CA ALA A 61 -26.86 -6.32 -31.13
C ALA A 61 -27.54 -5.11 -30.48
N VAL A 62 -28.86 -5.10 -30.49
CA VAL A 62 -29.67 -4.07 -29.84
C VAL A 62 -30.47 -4.66 -28.68
N TYR A 63 -30.47 -3.95 -27.55
CA TYR A 63 -31.31 -4.27 -26.39
C TYR A 63 -32.35 -3.17 -26.20
N PHE A 64 -33.62 -3.57 -26.11
CA PHE A 64 -34.72 -2.64 -25.90
C PHE A 64 -35.20 -2.64 -24.45
N SER A 65 -35.64 -1.49 -23.97
CA SER A 65 -36.31 -1.39 -22.68
C SER A 65 -37.67 -2.09 -22.71
N LYS A 66 -38.16 -2.53 -21.55
CA LYS A 66 -39.48 -3.15 -21.39
C LYS A 66 -40.67 -2.25 -21.79
N ASN A 67 -40.42 -0.98 -22.06
CA ASN A 67 -41.44 0.00 -22.42
C ASN A 67 -41.72 0.04 -23.93
N ILE A 68 -40.95 -0.70 -24.74
CA ILE A 68 -41.13 -0.77 -26.20
C ILE A 68 -41.84 -2.09 -26.52
N SER A 69 -42.90 -2.05 -27.34
CA SER A 69 -43.67 -3.23 -27.71
C SER A 69 -42.83 -4.18 -28.57
N THR A 70 -43.07 -5.50 -28.51
CA THR A 70 -42.31 -6.47 -29.31
C THR A 70 -42.34 -6.18 -30.81
N PRO A 71 -43.48 -5.80 -31.42
CA PRO A 71 -43.50 -5.38 -32.83
C PRO A 71 -42.59 -4.18 -33.13
N ASP A 72 -42.58 -3.17 -32.26
CA ASP A 72 -41.71 -2.00 -32.43
C ASP A 72 -40.22 -2.36 -32.28
N GLN A 73 -39.90 -3.32 -31.40
CA GLN A 73 -38.52 -3.82 -31.24
C GLN A 73 -38.02 -4.47 -32.52
N GLU A 74 -38.81 -5.37 -33.11
CA GLU A 74 -38.48 -6.05 -34.37
C GLU A 74 -38.34 -5.04 -35.52
N PHE A 75 -39.25 -4.06 -35.59
CA PHE A 75 -39.20 -2.98 -36.57
C PHE A 75 -37.92 -2.15 -36.45
N LEU A 76 -37.59 -1.64 -35.25
CA LEU A 76 -36.40 -0.82 -35.02
C LEU A 76 -35.10 -1.62 -35.20
N ALA A 77 -35.08 -2.90 -34.81
CA ALA A 77 -33.93 -3.78 -35.03
C ALA A 77 -33.66 -4.01 -36.52
N THR A 78 -34.73 -4.16 -37.32
CA THR A 78 -34.64 -4.30 -38.77
C THR A 78 -34.04 -3.05 -39.41
N ILE A 79 -34.45 -1.87 -38.96
CA ILE A 79 -33.88 -0.58 -39.44
C ILE A 79 -32.39 -0.50 -39.12
N LEU A 80 -31.99 -0.84 -37.90
CA LEU A 80 -30.59 -0.83 -37.48
C LEU A 80 -29.74 -1.93 -38.13
N GLY A 81 -30.35 -2.94 -38.75
CA GLY A 81 -29.66 -4.07 -39.36
C GLY A 81 -28.97 -5.00 -38.35
N VAL A 82 -29.46 -5.05 -37.09
CA VAL A 82 -28.85 -5.85 -36.01
C VAL A 82 -29.88 -6.74 -35.31
N GLY A 83 -29.40 -7.81 -34.67
CA GLY A 83 -30.27 -8.70 -33.89
C GLY A 83 -30.77 -8.05 -32.60
N ALA A 84 -32.07 -8.17 -32.31
CA ALA A 84 -32.65 -7.81 -31.02
C ALA A 84 -32.34 -8.90 -29.98
N VAL A 85 -31.71 -8.52 -28.85
CA VAL A 85 -31.36 -9.44 -27.77
C VAL A 85 -32.15 -9.15 -26.51
N GLY A 86 -32.62 -10.20 -25.84
CA GLY A 86 -33.40 -10.08 -24.59
C GLY A 86 -32.58 -9.54 -23.41
N VAL A 87 -31.28 -9.84 -23.36
CA VAL A 87 -30.29 -9.27 -22.43
C VAL A 87 -28.92 -9.30 -23.10
N HIS A 88 -28.17 -8.21 -23.01
CA HIS A 88 -26.76 -8.22 -23.38
C HIS A 88 -25.95 -8.85 -22.24
N ASP A 89 -25.59 -10.13 -22.35
CA ASP A 89 -25.10 -10.91 -21.21
C ASP A 89 -23.78 -10.39 -20.63
N LYS A 90 -22.82 -9.97 -21.46
CA LYS A 90 -21.53 -9.44 -21.03
C LYS A 90 -21.03 -8.29 -21.89
N TYR A 91 -20.32 -7.36 -21.27
CA TYR A 91 -19.54 -6.30 -21.91
C TYR A 91 -18.18 -6.19 -21.25
N LEU A 92 -17.10 -6.18 -22.04
CA LEU A 92 -15.71 -6.27 -21.55
C LEU A 92 -15.49 -7.45 -20.58
N GLY A 93 -16.26 -8.54 -20.74
CA GLY A 93 -16.23 -9.70 -19.86
C GLY A 93 -16.98 -9.55 -18.52
N LEU A 94 -17.63 -8.40 -18.28
CA LEU A 94 -18.45 -8.13 -17.09
C LEU A 94 -19.94 -8.32 -17.39
N PRO A 95 -20.74 -8.79 -16.42
CA PRO A 95 -22.19 -8.89 -16.60
C PRO A 95 -22.83 -7.49 -16.70
N THR A 96 -23.59 -7.24 -17.76
CA THR A 96 -24.28 -5.95 -17.98
C THR A 96 -25.46 -5.80 -17.01
N LEU A 97 -26.16 -6.90 -16.71
CA LEU A 97 -27.22 -6.97 -15.72
C LEU A 97 -26.88 -8.02 -14.66
N VAL A 98 -27.01 -7.64 -13.38
CA VAL A 98 -26.76 -8.55 -12.26
C VAL A 98 -28.11 -8.96 -11.63
N PRO A 99 -28.66 -10.13 -11.99
CA PRO A 99 -29.97 -10.61 -11.50
C PRO A 99 -29.96 -10.89 -10.00
N ARG A 100 -31.10 -11.29 -9.41
CA ARG A 100 -31.22 -11.56 -7.95
C ARG A 100 -30.16 -12.56 -7.46
N SER A 101 -29.91 -13.63 -8.21
CA SER A 101 -28.90 -14.64 -7.85
C SER A 101 -27.49 -14.21 -8.27
N LYS A 102 -26.79 -13.56 -7.33
CA LYS A 102 -25.38 -13.12 -7.51
C LYS A 102 -24.42 -14.30 -7.65
N MET A 103 -24.70 -15.39 -6.92
CA MET A 103 -23.89 -16.61 -6.98
C MET A 103 -23.88 -17.20 -8.39
N VAL A 104 -25.06 -17.34 -9.01
CA VAL A 104 -25.18 -17.86 -10.38
C VAL A 104 -24.46 -16.92 -11.37
N THR A 105 -24.62 -15.60 -11.20
CA THR A 105 -24.02 -14.60 -12.09
C THR A 105 -22.49 -14.70 -12.15
N PHE A 106 -21.83 -14.94 -11.01
CA PHE A 106 -20.37 -14.93 -10.91
C PHE A 106 -19.72 -16.33 -10.87
N ARG A 107 -20.51 -17.41 -10.98
CA ARG A 107 -20.02 -18.79 -10.88
C ARG A 107 -18.96 -19.13 -11.94
N TYR A 108 -19.06 -18.53 -13.13
CA TYR A 108 -18.07 -18.71 -14.20
C TYR A 108 -16.62 -18.37 -13.78
N LEU A 109 -16.43 -17.57 -12.72
CA LEU A 109 -15.10 -17.28 -12.17
C LEU A 109 -14.49 -18.50 -11.48
N GLU A 110 -15.32 -19.30 -10.80
CA GLU A 110 -14.89 -20.57 -10.20
C GLU A 110 -14.49 -21.55 -11.29
N ASP A 111 -15.30 -21.69 -12.33
CA ASP A 111 -15.03 -22.60 -13.46
C ASP A 111 -13.71 -22.23 -14.15
N LYS A 112 -13.55 -20.93 -14.52
CA LYS A 112 -12.29 -20.44 -15.11
C LYS A 112 -11.08 -20.65 -14.21
N LEU A 113 -11.23 -20.48 -12.89
CA LEU A 113 -10.13 -20.74 -11.96
C LEU A 113 -9.79 -22.23 -11.93
N LEU A 114 -10.79 -23.11 -11.84
CA LEU A 114 -10.61 -24.56 -11.82
C LEU A 114 -9.91 -25.05 -13.09
N ASP A 115 -10.33 -24.58 -14.27
CA ASP A 115 -9.72 -24.93 -15.55
C ASP A 115 -8.21 -24.62 -15.56
N ARG A 116 -7.83 -23.45 -15.04
CA ARG A 116 -6.41 -23.06 -14.90
C ARG A 116 -5.68 -23.95 -13.90
N LEU A 117 -6.26 -24.18 -12.72
CA LEU A 117 -5.64 -24.97 -11.65
C LEU A 117 -5.48 -26.47 -12.00
N GLN A 118 -6.41 -27.02 -12.80
CA GLN A 118 -6.38 -28.39 -13.28
C GLN A 118 -5.42 -28.56 -14.47
N GLY A 119 -5.35 -27.57 -15.36
CA GLY A 119 -4.39 -27.57 -16.48
C GLY A 119 -2.92 -27.54 -16.03
N TRP A 120 -2.65 -27.09 -14.79
CA TRP A 120 -1.30 -27.08 -14.23
C TRP A 120 -0.94 -28.43 -13.60
N LYS A 121 0.16 -29.04 -14.08
CA LYS A 121 0.73 -30.29 -13.53
C LYS A 121 1.24 -30.09 -12.10
N GLN A 122 0.34 -30.14 -11.11
CA GLN A 122 0.65 -29.88 -9.69
C GLN A 122 1.79 -30.73 -9.12
N ARG A 123 1.99 -31.96 -9.63
CA ARG A 123 3.02 -32.90 -9.20
C ARG A 123 4.44 -32.53 -9.67
N THR A 124 4.58 -31.79 -10.76
CA THR A 124 5.91 -31.44 -11.33
C THR A 124 6.37 -30.02 -10.96
N LEU A 125 5.49 -29.19 -10.41
CA LEU A 125 5.80 -27.81 -10.07
C LEU A 125 6.53 -27.70 -8.73
N SER A 126 7.60 -26.92 -8.73
CA SER A 126 8.27 -26.50 -7.49
C SER A 126 7.35 -25.57 -6.67
N TRP A 127 7.61 -25.47 -5.36
CA TRP A 127 6.89 -24.52 -4.49
C TRP A 127 6.95 -23.08 -4.99
N ALA A 128 8.12 -22.65 -5.48
CA ALA A 128 8.31 -21.32 -6.05
C ALA A 128 7.47 -21.11 -7.31
N ALA A 129 7.42 -22.12 -8.20
CA ALA A 129 6.58 -22.06 -9.40
C ALA A 129 5.08 -21.97 -9.04
N LYS A 130 4.62 -22.73 -8.03
CA LYS A 130 3.25 -22.61 -7.51
C LYS A 130 2.97 -21.21 -6.95
N GLU A 131 3.90 -20.62 -6.19
CA GLU A 131 3.75 -19.27 -5.65
C GLU A 131 3.56 -18.25 -6.76
N THR A 132 4.41 -18.34 -7.80
CA THR A 132 4.33 -17.48 -8.98
C THR A 132 2.97 -17.60 -9.67
N LEU A 133 2.53 -18.82 -10.00
CA LEU A 133 1.25 -19.05 -10.70
C LEU A 133 0.03 -18.56 -9.89
N ILE A 134 0.05 -18.75 -8.56
CA ILE A 134 -1.02 -18.23 -7.71
C ILE A 134 -1.07 -16.71 -7.79
N LYS A 135 0.08 -16.04 -7.66
CA LYS A 135 0.14 -14.57 -7.61
C LYS A 135 -0.13 -13.92 -8.97
N SER A 136 0.44 -14.45 -10.05
CA SER A 136 0.35 -13.85 -11.37
C SER A 136 -0.94 -14.22 -12.11
N ILE A 137 -1.54 -15.38 -11.82
CA ILE A 137 -2.70 -15.87 -12.57
C ILE A 137 -3.91 -16.08 -11.65
N ALA A 138 -3.83 -16.93 -10.63
CA ALA A 138 -5.02 -17.29 -9.85
C ALA A 138 -5.66 -16.09 -9.12
N LEU A 139 -4.84 -15.27 -8.45
CA LEU A 139 -5.30 -14.04 -7.78
C LEU A 139 -5.62 -12.91 -8.76
N ALA A 140 -5.05 -12.96 -9.98
CA ALA A 140 -5.27 -11.95 -11.01
C ALA A 140 -6.56 -12.17 -11.80
N LEU A 141 -6.97 -13.43 -11.97
CA LEU A 141 -8.10 -13.83 -12.81
C LEU A 141 -9.42 -13.11 -12.46
N PRO A 142 -9.86 -13.03 -11.18
CA PRO A 142 -11.10 -12.34 -10.86
C PRO A 142 -10.94 -10.83 -10.67
N LEU A 143 -9.75 -10.24 -10.85
CA LEU A 143 -9.50 -8.81 -10.56
C LEU A 143 -10.45 -7.88 -11.27
N HIS A 144 -10.67 -8.11 -12.57
CA HIS A 144 -11.52 -7.25 -13.37
C HIS A 144 -12.95 -7.20 -12.80
N VAL A 145 -13.52 -8.35 -12.43
CA VAL A 145 -14.86 -8.43 -11.82
C VAL A 145 -14.86 -7.86 -10.41
N MET A 146 -13.88 -8.23 -9.59
CA MET A 146 -13.76 -7.75 -8.21
C MET A 146 -13.54 -6.24 -8.12
N SER A 147 -13.02 -5.62 -9.17
CA SER A 147 -12.87 -4.17 -9.23
C SER A 147 -14.18 -3.42 -9.46
N CYS A 148 -15.24 -4.10 -9.93
CA CYS A 148 -16.54 -3.47 -10.22
C CYS A 148 -17.66 -3.97 -9.32
N PHE A 149 -17.59 -5.23 -8.87
CA PHE A 149 -18.66 -5.89 -8.13
C PHE A 149 -18.16 -6.56 -6.87
N ARG A 150 -19.00 -6.50 -5.83
CA ARG A 150 -18.89 -7.35 -4.65
C ARG A 150 -19.23 -8.77 -5.06
N LEU A 151 -18.30 -9.69 -4.85
CA LEU A 151 -18.54 -11.10 -5.02
C LEU A 151 -19.28 -11.66 -3.79
N PRO A 152 -20.15 -12.66 -3.97
CA PRO A 152 -20.73 -13.39 -2.85
C PRO A 152 -19.64 -14.00 -1.97
N LEU A 153 -19.77 -13.85 -0.65
CA LEU A 153 -18.80 -14.39 0.30
C LEU A 153 -18.57 -15.90 0.13
N ALA A 154 -19.63 -16.65 -0.17
CA ALA A 154 -19.55 -18.08 -0.47
C ALA A 154 -18.63 -18.35 -1.68
N LEU A 155 -18.72 -17.54 -2.74
CA LEU A 155 -17.84 -17.66 -3.91
C LEU A 155 -16.39 -17.35 -3.54
N CYS A 156 -16.12 -16.25 -2.82
CA CYS A 156 -14.76 -15.92 -2.37
C CYS A 156 -14.12 -17.08 -1.58
N ARG A 157 -14.87 -17.69 -0.66
CA ARG A 157 -14.41 -18.84 0.14
C ARG A 157 -14.17 -20.08 -0.71
N LEU A 158 -14.96 -20.32 -1.75
CA LEU A 158 -14.73 -21.41 -2.71
C LEU A 158 -13.45 -21.19 -3.51
N LEU A 159 -13.24 -19.98 -4.04
CA LEU A 159 -12.01 -19.63 -4.75
C LEU A 159 -10.77 -19.81 -3.84
N ASP A 160 -10.82 -19.30 -2.60
CA ASP A 160 -9.75 -19.48 -1.61
C ASP A 160 -9.47 -20.97 -1.35
N LYS A 161 -10.51 -21.81 -1.23
CA LYS A 161 -10.39 -23.25 -1.04
C LYS A 161 -9.68 -23.93 -2.21
N HIS A 162 -9.99 -23.54 -3.44
CA HIS A 162 -9.37 -24.11 -4.65
C HIS A 162 -7.90 -23.73 -4.75
N VAL A 163 -7.55 -22.47 -4.50
CA VAL A 163 -6.15 -22.00 -4.51
C VAL A 163 -5.35 -22.68 -3.39
N ALA A 164 -5.91 -22.79 -2.19
CA ALA A 164 -5.27 -23.50 -1.08
C ALA A 164 -5.05 -24.99 -1.39
N ARG A 165 -6.01 -25.63 -2.07
CA ARG A 165 -5.87 -27.02 -2.52
C ARG A 165 -4.76 -27.16 -3.56
N PHE A 166 -4.68 -26.25 -4.54
CA PHE A 166 -3.61 -26.26 -5.54
C PHE A 166 -2.21 -26.13 -4.90
N TRP A 167 -2.08 -25.24 -3.90
CA TRP A 167 -0.82 -25.07 -3.17
C TRP A 167 -0.34 -26.37 -2.53
N TRP A 168 -1.16 -26.95 -1.64
CA TRP A 168 -0.79 -28.16 -0.90
C TRP A 168 -0.82 -29.43 -1.76
N GLY A 169 -1.57 -29.40 -2.87
CA GLY A 169 -1.72 -30.51 -3.81
C GLY A 169 -2.85 -31.47 -3.44
N ALA A 170 -3.07 -32.43 -4.34
CA ALA A 170 -3.98 -33.55 -4.16
C ALA A 170 -3.27 -34.87 -4.51
N GLU A 171 -3.77 -35.97 -3.97
CA GLU A 171 -3.33 -37.34 -4.23
C GLU A 171 -4.57 -38.21 -4.45
N ASP A 172 -4.66 -38.83 -5.62
CA ASP A 172 -5.79 -39.67 -6.05
C ASP A 172 -7.16 -39.01 -5.84
N GLY A 173 -7.24 -37.70 -6.14
CA GLY A 173 -8.44 -36.88 -5.96
C GLY A 173 -8.67 -36.37 -4.53
N SER A 174 -7.97 -36.91 -3.53
CA SER A 174 -8.04 -36.46 -2.13
C SER A 174 -7.09 -35.29 -1.85
N PRO A 175 -7.49 -34.28 -1.05
CA PRO A 175 -6.62 -33.16 -0.73
C PRO A 175 -5.47 -33.58 0.19
N LYS A 176 -4.24 -33.15 -0.10
CA LYS A 176 -3.10 -33.35 0.80
C LYS A 176 -3.27 -32.56 2.10
N ILE A 177 -2.52 -32.99 3.13
CA ILE A 177 -2.49 -32.34 4.45
C ILE A 177 -2.18 -30.84 4.30
N ARG A 178 -3.01 -30.01 4.94
CA ARG A 178 -2.80 -28.56 5.01
C ARG A 178 -2.02 -28.24 6.26
N TRP A 179 -0.72 -27.99 6.09
CA TRP A 179 0.18 -27.71 7.19
C TRP A 179 -0.04 -26.33 7.81
N VAL A 180 -0.28 -25.33 6.95
CA VAL A 180 -0.59 -23.95 7.37
C VAL A 180 -1.95 -23.56 6.80
N SER A 181 -2.77 -22.89 7.61
CA SER A 181 -4.09 -22.41 7.17
C SER A 181 -3.96 -21.36 6.07
N TRP A 182 -4.92 -21.32 5.14
CA TRP A 182 -4.92 -20.32 4.05
C TRP A 182 -4.89 -18.89 4.59
N ARG A 183 -5.61 -18.62 5.69
CA ARG A 183 -5.61 -17.34 6.40
C ARG A 183 -4.20 -16.93 6.86
N ASN A 184 -3.40 -17.85 7.40
CA ASN A 184 -2.01 -17.58 7.81
C ASN A 184 -1.08 -17.41 6.62
N MET A 185 -1.29 -18.17 5.53
CA MET A 185 -0.54 -18.00 4.29
C MET A 185 -0.79 -16.63 3.63
N CYS A 186 -1.98 -16.06 3.79
CA CYS A 186 -2.35 -14.75 3.28
C CYS A 186 -1.86 -13.57 4.12
N ARG A 187 -1.12 -13.82 5.22
CA ARG A 187 -0.42 -12.77 5.96
C ARG A 187 0.65 -12.13 5.07
N SER A 188 1.03 -10.90 5.39
CA SER A 188 2.16 -10.24 4.72
C SER A 188 3.43 -11.08 4.94
N LYS A 189 4.40 -10.97 4.02
CA LYS A 189 5.71 -11.60 4.20
C LYS A 189 6.41 -11.09 5.47
N HIS A 190 6.24 -9.81 5.80
CA HIS A 190 6.72 -9.19 7.04
C HIS A 190 6.09 -9.79 8.31
N ASP A 191 4.89 -10.34 8.20
CA ASP A 191 4.18 -11.01 9.29
C ASP A 191 4.28 -12.54 9.21
N GLY A 192 5.21 -13.09 8.40
CA GLY A 192 5.43 -14.53 8.29
C GLY A 192 4.47 -15.31 7.42
N GLY A 193 3.65 -14.63 6.61
CA GLY A 193 2.87 -15.29 5.56
C GLY A 193 3.63 -15.42 4.23
N MET A 194 2.96 -16.01 3.25
CA MET A 194 3.46 -16.12 1.86
C MET A 194 3.16 -14.85 1.03
N GLY A 195 2.37 -13.92 1.57
CA GLY A 195 1.90 -12.75 0.84
C GLY A 195 0.83 -13.08 -0.21
N PHE A 196 0.09 -14.17 -0.03
CA PHE A 196 -1.15 -14.42 -0.79
C PHE A 196 -2.28 -13.49 -0.31
N ARG A 197 -3.39 -13.45 -1.05
CA ARG A 197 -4.53 -12.60 -0.73
C ARG A 197 -5.80 -13.42 -0.62
N GLN A 198 -6.58 -13.18 0.43
CA GLN A 198 -7.94 -13.70 0.54
C GLN A 198 -8.87 -12.93 -0.39
N PHE A 199 -9.71 -13.62 -1.16
CA PHE A 199 -10.54 -12.98 -2.18
C PHE A 199 -11.54 -11.97 -1.61
N GLU A 200 -12.12 -12.25 -0.42
CA GLU A 200 -13.07 -11.34 0.24
C GLU A 200 -12.46 -9.96 0.52
N HIS A 201 -11.38 -9.93 1.31
CA HIS A 201 -10.70 -8.69 1.69
C HIS A 201 -10.09 -7.99 0.46
N PHE A 202 -9.64 -8.75 -0.53
CA PHE A 202 -9.09 -8.18 -1.75
C PHE A 202 -10.17 -7.52 -2.61
N ASN A 203 -11.35 -8.15 -2.73
CA ASN A 203 -12.51 -7.57 -3.39
C ASN A 203 -12.96 -6.28 -2.71
N GLN A 204 -13.05 -6.26 -1.37
CA GLN A 204 -13.42 -5.04 -0.65
C GLN A 204 -12.40 -3.90 -0.86
N ALA A 205 -11.10 -4.21 -0.84
CA ALA A 205 -10.04 -3.23 -1.09
C ALA A 205 -10.07 -2.67 -2.53
N LEU A 206 -10.41 -3.49 -3.52
CA LEU A 206 -10.59 -3.04 -4.91
C LEU A 206 -11.80 -2.11 -5.05
N LEU A 207 -12.92 -2.44 -4.39
CA LEU A 207 -14.12 -1.61 -4.40
C LEU A 207 -13.91 -0.27 -3.68
N ALA A 208 -13.13 -0.27 -2.59
CA ALA A 208 -12.73 0.96 -1.89
C ALA A 208 -11.93 1.91 -2.80
N LYS A 209 -11.18 1.38 -3.78
CA LYS A 209 -10.49 2.19 -4.80
C LYS A 209 -11.45 3.00 -5.65
N ILE A 210 -12.63 2.46 -5.98
CA ILE A 210 -13.66 3.22 -6.70
C ILE A 210 -14.18 4.34 -5.80
N GLY A 211 -14.46 4.05 -4.53
CA GLY A 211 -14.89 5.06 -3.57
C GLY A 211 -13.88 6.21 -3.43
N TRP A 212 -12.59 5.87 -3.37
CA TRP A 212 -11.51 6.85 -3.35
C TRP A 212 -11.50 7.74 -4.60
N ARG A 213 -11.74 7.18 -5.79
CA ARG A 213 -11.87 7.96 -7.03
C ARG A 213 -13.09 8.88 -7.00
N ILE A 214 -14.23 8.43 -6.49
CA ILE A 214 -15.43 9.27 -6.37
C ILE A 214 -15.16 10.48 -5.46
N LEU A 215 -14.38 10.30 -4.39
CA LEU A 215 -13.99 11.39 -3.48
C LEU A 215 -13.04 12.40 -4.12
N ASN A 216 -12.00 11.92 -4.81
CA ASN A 216 -10.93 12.79 -5.33
C ASN A 216 -11.17 13.32 -6.74
N GLU A 217 -12.03 12.67 -7.52
CA GLU A 217 -12.35 13.03 -8.90
C GLU A 217 -13.88 13.25 -9.05
N PRO A 218 -14.47 14.22 -8.34
CA PRO A 218 -15.93 14.42 -8.31
C PRO A 218 -16.51 14.84 -9.68
N GLN A 219 -15.65 15.33 -10.58
CA GLN A 219 -16.01 15.70 -11.96
C GLN A 219 -15.97 14.54 -12.95
N SER A 220 -15.47 13.36 -12.54
CA SER A 220 -15.53 12.18 -13.39
C SER A 220 -16.98 11.80 -13.71
N LEU A 221 -17.24 11.30 -14.92
CA LEU A 221 -18.57 10.90 -15.36
C LEU A 221 -19.26 9.96 -14.36
N ILE A 222 -18.50 8.99 -13.81
CA ILE A 222 -18.99 8.06 -12.80
C ILE A 222 -19.39 8.79 -11.51
N ALA A 223 -18.55 9.69 -10.98
CA ALA A 223 -18.87 10.42 -9.74
C ALA A 223 -20.11 11.29 -9.91
N GLN A 224 -20.24 11.99 -11.04
CA GLN A 224 -21.41 12.82 -11.34
C GLN A 224 -22.70 12.00 -11.46
N ILE A 225 -22.68 10.87 -12.18
CA ILE A 225 -23.84 9.98 -12.32
C ILE A 225 -24.26 9.42 -10.96
N TYR A 226 -23.30 8.90 -10.17
CA TYR A 226 -23.59 8.30 -8.88
C TYR A 226 -24.08 9.34 -7.85
N LYS A 227 -23.52 10.55 -7.85
CA LYS A 227 -24.00 11.67 -7.02
C LYS A 227 -25.46 11.97 -7.32
N CYS A 228 -25.80 12.18 -8.59
CA CYS A 228 -27.18 12.52 -8.98
C CYS A 228 -28.18 11.41 -8.66
N LYS A 229 -27.78 10.14 -8.79
CA LYS A 229 -28.66 8.99 -8.60
C LYS A 229 -28.83 8.59 -7.13
N TYR A 230 -27.74 8.55 -6.36
CA TYR A 230 -27.74 7.89 -5.04
C TYR A 230 -27.59 8.86 -3.87
N PHE A 231 -26.89 9.97 -4.04
CA PHE A 231 -26.64 10.96 -2.97
C PHE A 231 -26.76 12.41 -3.47
N PRO A 232 -27.92 12.81 -4.05
CA PRO A 232 -28.04 14.10 -4.73
C PRO A 232 -27.89 15.32 -3.81
N GLN A 233 -28.27 15.18 -2.53
CA GLN A 233 -28.25 16.25 -1.52
C GLN A 233 -27.21 16.02 -0.42
N GLY A 234 -26.40 14.96 -0.53
CA GLY A 234 -25.45 14.55 0.51
C GLY A 234 -24.02 14.44 -0.01
N SER A 235 -23.13 14.01 0.87
CA SER A 235 -21.76 13.65 0.50
C SER A 235 -21.68 12.15 0.21
N PHE A 236 -20.61 11.74 -0.47
CA PHE A 236 -20.37 10.31 -0.70
C PHE A 236 -20.16 9.54 0.62
N LEU A 237 -19.54 10.17 1.62
CA LEU A 237 -19.27 9.56 2.92
C LEU A 237 -20.53 9.31 3.76
N THR A 238 -21.58 10.12 3.58
CA THR A 238 -22.86 9.93 4.28
C THR A 238 -23.89 9.15 3.44
N ALA A 239 -23.47 8.64 2.27
CA ALA A 239 -24.37 7.98 1.33
C ALA A 239 -24.79 6.60 1.84
N THR A 240 -26.10 6.32 1.76
CA THR A 240 -26.69 5.05 2.21
C THR A 240 -27.41 4.32 1.09
N ALA A 241 -27.70 3.04 1.32
CA ALA A 241 -28.52 2.25 0.41
C ALA A 241 -30.00 2.66 0.53
N ARG A 242 -30.51 3.41 -0.46
CA ARG A 242 -31.96 3.67 -0.61
C ARG A 242 -32.69 2.43 -1.13
N SER A 243 -34.01 2.49 -1.32
CA SER A 243 -34.81 1.38 -1.86
C SER A 243 -34.30 0.92 -3.24
N CYS A 244 -34.19 -0.40 -3.43
CA CYS A 244 -33.76 -1.06 -4.67
C CYS A 244 -32.46 -0.53 -5.33
N PRO A 245 -31.32 -0.46 -4.61
CA PRO A 245 -30.08 0.04 -5.21
C PRO A 245 -29.47 -0.99 -6.16
N SER A 246 -28.76 -0.52 -7.18
CA SER A 246 -28.02 -1.42 -8.08
C SER A 246 -26.95 -2.21 -7.32
N TRP A 247 -26.60 -3.40 -7.82
CA TRP A 247 -25.51 -4.18 -7.22
C TRP A 247 -24.17 -3.46 -7.28
N GLY A 248 -23.89 -2.70 -8.35
CA GLY A 248 -22.70 -1.85 -8.46
C GLY A 248 -22.64 -0.82 -7.33
N TRP A 249 -23.75 -0.15 -7.02
CA TRP A 249 -23.80 0.79 -5.89
C TRP A 249 -23.60 0.11 -4.54
N GLN A 250 -24.28 -1.02 -4.29
CA GLN A 250 -24.05 -1.80 -3.08
C GLN A 250 -22.59 -2.27 -2.93
N SER A 251 -21.91 -2.53 -4.06
CA SER A 251 -20.49 -2.88 -4.09
C SER A 251 -19.61 -1.70 -3.69
N ILE A 252 -19.89 -0.51 -4.22
CA ILE A 252 -19.19 0.73 -3.84
C ILE A 252 -19.41 1.04 -2.34
N LEU A 253 -20.64 0.91 -1.83
CA LEU A 253 -20.94 1.09 -0.40
C LEU A 253 -20.18 0.10 0.48
N HIS A 254 -20.00 -1.15 0.02
CA HIS A 254 -19.17 -2.12 0.75
C HIS A 254 -17.69 -1.72 0.79
N GLY A 255 -17.18 -1.12 -0.28
CA GLY A 255 -15.84 -0.50 -0.31
C GLY A 255 -15.75 0.75 0.58
N LEU A 256 -16.79 1.58 0.60
CA LEU A 256 -16.87 2.78 1.43
C LEU A 256 -16.71 2.47 2.93
N GLN A 257 -17.32 1.39 3.42
CA GLN A 257 -17.14 0.93 4.80
C GLN A 257 -15.68 0.69 5.19
N LEU A 258 -14.85 0.21 4.25
CA LEU A 258 -13.42 0.03 4.48
C LEU A 258 -12.68 1.37 4.33
N LEU A 259 -13.10 2.17 3.35
CA LEU A 259 -12.51 3.47 3.06
C LEU A 259 -12.62 4.38 4.29
N GLU A 260 -13.81 4.54 4.87
CA GLU A 260 -14.06 5.32 6.11
C GLU A 260 -13.09 4.95 7.24
N LYS A 261 -12.74 3.67 7.39
CA LYS A 261 -11.81 3.21 8.43
C LYS A 261 -10.35 3.53 8.16
N GLY A 262 -10.01 3.95 6.94
CA GLY A 262 -8.64 4.36 6.58
C GLY A 262 -8.51 5.78 6.08
N LEU A 263 -9.59 6.55 6.07
CA LEU A 263 -9.55 7.99 5.83
C LEU A 263 -9.09 8.71 7.11
N ARG A 264 -8.30 9.76 6.92
CA ARG A 264 -7.91 10.72 7.96
C ARG A 264 -7.88 12.12 7.36
N TRP A 265 -8.32 13.12 8.11
CA TRP A 265 -8.15 14.51 7.75
C TRP A 265 -6.70 14.97 7.97
N GLN A 266 -6.17 15.70 7.00
CA GLN A 266 -5.03 16.57 7.15
C GLN A 266 -5.55 17.95 7.46
N VAL A 267 -5.18 18.45 8.64
CA VAL A 267 -5.61 19.76 9.14
C VAL A 267 -4.86 20.85 8.39
N GLY A 268 -5.62 21.75 7.77
CA GLY A 268 -5.16 23.04 7.28
C GLY A 268 -5.68 24.12 8.21
N ASN A 269 -6.77 24.79 7.82
CA ASN A 269 -7.45 25.81 8.62
C ASN A 269 -8.41 25.25 9.69
N GLY A 270 -8.70 23.95 9.67
CA GLY A 270 -9.52 23.27 10.67
C GLY A 270 -11.01 23.59 10.62
N GLN A 271 -11.48 24.31 9.59
CA GLN A 271 -12.88 24.76 9.47
C GLN A 271 -13.82 23.66 8.97
N SER A 272 -13.30 22.60 8.35
CA SER A 272 -14.10 21.50 7.78
C SER A 272 -14.02 20.21 8.60
N VAL A 273 -13.34 20.24 9.76
CA VAL A 273 -13.05 19.04 10.56
C VAL A 273 -13.70 19.17 11.93
N ALA A 274 -14.60 18.23 12.26
CA ALA A 274 -15.19 18.14 13.58
C ALA A 274 -14.17 17.63 14.60
N LEU A 275 -13.94 18.40 15.65
CA LEU A 275 -12.89 18.20 16.65
C LEU A 275 -12.91 16.79 17.28
N LEU A 276 -14.11 16.26 17.57
CA LEU A 276 -14.30 15.01 18.31
C LEU A 276 -14.80 13.83 17.46
N HIS A 277 -15.43 14.10 16.31
CA HIS A 277 -16.10 13.07 15.51
C HIS A 277 -15.33 12.67 14.26
N ASP A 278 -14.52 13.59 13.72
CA ASP A 278 -13.67 13.29 12.58
C ASP A 278 -12.33 12.72 13.01
N ASN A 279 -11.80 11.83 12.18
CA ASN A 279 -10.49 11.26 12.42
C ASN A 279 -9.41 12.16 11.80
N TRP A 280 -8.75 12.97 12.61
CA TRP A 280 -7.69 13.89 12.17
C TRP A 280 -6.37 13.70 12.94
N ILE A 281 -6.39 13.03 14.09
CA ILE A 281 -5.21 12.77 14.93
C ILE A 281 -4.54 11.45 14.49
N PRO A 282 -3.29 11.46 14.01
CA PRO A 282 -2.61 10.26 13.48
C PRO A 282 -2.58 9.04 14.41
N SER A 283 -2.47 9.25 15.72
CA SER A 283 -2.41 8.16 16.72
C SER A 283 -3.78 7.58 17.09
N CYS A 284 -4.89 8.22 16.71
CA CYS A 284 -6.25 7.89 17.15
C CYS A 284 -7.10 7.22 16.05
N GLN A 285 -6.46 6.54 15.09
CA GLN A 285 -7.15 5.95 13.91
C GLN A 285 -8.24 4.93 14.28
N PHE A 286 -8.04 4.16 15.36
CA PHE A 286 -8.97 3.09 15.78
C PHE A 286 -9.62 3.36 17.14
N ASP A 287 -8.93 4.14 17.97
CA ASP A 287 -9.33 4.46 19.33
C ASP A 287 -9.57 5.98 19.37
N PRO A 288 -10.83 6.43 19.56
CA PRO A 288 -11.14 7.85 19.61
C PRO A 288 -10.30 8.58 20.67
N PRO A 289 -9.97 9.87 20.45
CA PRO A 289 -9.24 10.64 21.45
C PRO A 289 -10.03 10.69 22.76
N SER A 290 -9.33 10.58 23.88
CA SER A 290 -9.94 10.80 25.19
C SER A 290 -10.16 12.30 25.39
N TYR A 291 -11.39 12.70 25.71
CA TYR A 291 -11.76 14.10 25.88
C TYR A 291 -12.58 14.33 27.14
N ASN A 292 -12.65 15.58 27.60
CA ASN A 292 -13.44 15.98 28.75
C ASN A 292 -14.93 16.17 28.35
N PRO A 293 -15.86 15.29 28.79
CA PRO A 293 -17.25 15.35 28.36
C PRO A 293 -18.03 16.53 28.93
N ARG A 294 -17.49 17.25 29.92
CA ARG A 294 -18.16 18.38 30.59
C ARG A 294 -18.14 19.68 29.77
N ILE A 295 -17.38 19.73 28.68
CA ILE A 295 -17.14 20.94 27.88
C ILE A 295 -17.94 20.92 26.56
N LEU A 296 -18.76 19.89 26.34
CA LEU A 296 -19.62 19.82 25.15
C LEU A 296 -20.58 21.03 25.11
N PRO A 297 -20.53 21.87 24.06
CA PRO A 297 -21.48 22.97 23.91
C PRO A 297 -22.89 22.40 23.74
N GLU A 298 -23.90 23.05 24.33
CA GLU A 298 -25.29 22.69 24.09
C GLU A 298 -25.63 22.90 22.60
N GLY A 299 -25.68 21.80 21.82
CA GLY A 299 -26.12 21.80 20.43
C GLY A 299 -25.06 22.07 19.35
N GLY A 300 -23.77 22.15 19.70
CA GLY A 300 -22.68 22.39 18.74
C GLY A 300 -21.74 21.19 18.54
N TYR A 301 -21.24 21.02 17.32
CA TYR A 301 -20.09 20.15 17.02
C TYR A 301 -18.83 21.03 16.93
N PRO A 302 -17.95 21.04 17.94
CA PRO A 302 -16.78 21.91 17.91
C PRO A 302 -15.87 21.56 16.73
N LEU A 303 -15.27 22.57 16.11
CA LEU A 303 -14.36 22.41 14.97
C LEU A 303 -12.90 22.41 15.42
N VAL A 304 -12.01 21.81 14.62
CA VAL A 304 -10.56 21.85 14.88
C VAL A 304 -10.03 23.29 14.88
N ALA A 305 -10.63 24.18 14.08
CA ALA A 305 -10.32 25.61 14.09
C ALA A 305 -10.40 26.26 15.48
N GLU A 306 -11.26 25.76 16.38
CA GLU A 306 -11.44 26.34 17.72
C GLU A 306 -10.20 26.18 18.61
N VAL A 307 -9.39 25.15 18.38
CA VAL A 307 -8.15 24.88 19.14
C VAL A 307 -6.89 25.39 18.42
N ILE A 308 -7.05 26.09 17.30
CA ILE A 308 -5.97 26.79 16.57
C ILE A 308 -5.91 28.25 17.07
N CYS A 309 -4.69 28.79 17.23
CA CYS A 309 -4.51 30.20 17.62
C CYS A 309 -4.94 31.16 16.49
N GLU A 310 -5.37 32.37 16.87
CA GLU A 310 -5.61 33.45 15.92
C GLU A 310 -4.32 33.77 15.14
N GLY A 311 -4.41 33.81 13.80
CA GLY A 311 -3.25 33.94 12.90
C GLY A 311 -2.61 32.62 12.45
N GLY A 312 -3.13 31.46 12.87
CA GLY A 312 -2.70 30.15 12.38
C GLY A 312 -1.31 29.72 12.87
N GLY A 313 -0.82 28.62 12.29
CA GLY A 313 0.54 28.10 12.49
C GLY A 313 0.86 27.53 13.88
N ARG A 314 -0.04 27.63 14.86
CA ARG A 314 0.13 27.15 16.24
C ARG A 314 -1.18 26.67 16.86
N TRP A 315 -1.08 25.66 17.70
CA TRP A 315 -2.16 25.17 18.56
C TRP A 315 -2.29 26.04 19.82
N SER A 316 -3.50 26.20 20.36
CA SER A 316 -3.73 26.82 21.68
C SER A 316 -3.55 25.78 22.78
N ASP A 317 -2.49 25.93 23.57
CA ASP A 317 -2.16 25.04 24.67
C ASP A 317 -3.23 25.03 25.77
N GLU A 318 -3.84 26.19 26.03
CA GLU A 318 -4.90 26.36 27.01
C GLU A 318 -6.14 25.59 26.58
N LYS A 319 -6.59 25.77 25.34
CA LYS A 319 -7.78 25.10 24.81
C LYS A 319 -7.55 23.59 24.70
N LEU A 320 -6.40 23.15 24.16
CA LEU A 320 -6.10 21.72 24.08
C LEU A 320 -6.14 21.04 25.46
N SER A 321 -5.53 21.66 26.47
CA SER A 321 -5.49 21.11 27.83
C SER A 321 -6.86 21.07 28.52
N GLN A 322 -7.80 21.91 28.09
CA GLN A 322 -9.19 21.85 28.55
C GLN A 322 -9.92 20.66 27.92
N TRP A 323 -9.75 20.44 26.61
CA TRP A 323 -10.48 19.44 25.84
C TRP A 323 -9.95 18.01 26.00
N PHE A 324 -8.62 17.82 26.01
CA PHE A 324 -8.00 16.50 25.85
C PHE A 324 -7.06 16.14 27.01
N ASP A 325 -6.79 14.84 27.17
CA ASP A 325 -5.79 14.35 28.11
C ASP A 325 -4.35 14.63 27.63
N PRO A 326 -3.35 14.73 28.53
CA PRO A 326 -1.98 15.11 28.16
C PRO A 326 -1.33 14.27 27.03
N PRO A 327 -1.52 12.93 26.96
CA PRO A 327 -1.08 12.12 25.83
C PRO A 327 -1.67 12.55 24.49
N THR A 328 -2.98 12.81 24.43
CA THR A 328 -3.67 13.27 23.22
C THR A 328 -3.20 14.67 22.85
N CYS A 329 -3.04 15.58 23.81
CA CYS A 329 -2.45 16.90 23.59
C CYS A 329 -1.06 16.80 22.95
N LYS A 330 -0.18 15.91 23.45
CA LYS A 330 1.14 15.69 22.85
C LYS A 330 1.02 15.22 21.41
N ALA A 331 0.10 14.29 21.12
CA ALA A 331 -0.12 13.79 19.76
C ALA A 331 -0.64 14.87 18.79
N ILE A 332 -1.51 15.77 19.26
CA ILE A 332 -2.02 16.90 18.47
C ILE A 332 -0.90 17.89 18.16
N LYS A 333 -0.08 18.26 19.15
CA LYS A 333 0.99 19.26 19.00
C LYS A 333 2.07 18.88 17.98
N VAL A 334 2.23 17.58 17.69
CA VAL A 334 3.16 17.07 16.65
C VAL A 334 2.63 17.35 15.23
N ILE A 335 1.34 17.63 15.07
CA ILE A 335 0.74 17.95 13.76
C ILE A 335 1.16 19.38 13.38
N PRO A 336 1.92 19.57 12.29
CA PRO A 336 2.32 20.91 11.87
C PRO A 336 1.12 21.64 11.25
N LEU A 337 0.94 22.91 11.63
CA LEU A 337 -0.11 23.77 11.11
C LEU A 337 0.46 24.82 10.14
N PRO A 338 -0.23 25.10 9.02
CA PRO A 338 0.09 26.24 8.16
C PRO A 338 -0.28 27.56 8.86
N CYS A 339 0.46 28.62 8.57
CA CYS A 339 0.12 30.00 8.93
C CYS A 339 -0.70 30.72 7.85
N TRP A 340 -0.82 30.13 6.66
CA TRP A 340 -1.71 30.56 5.58
C TRP A 340 -3.02 29.76 5.56
N ASP A 341 -4.06 30.31 4.92
CA ASP A 341 -5.35 29.66 4.74
C ASP A 341 -5.26 28.50 3.73
N VAL A 342 -4.84 27.34 4.23
CA VAL A 342 -4.83 26.07 3.50
C VAL A 342 -6.08 25.28 3.88
N MET A 343 -6.83 24.82 2.89
CA MET A 343 -8.06 24.05 3.15
C MET A 343 -7.74 22.66 3.71
N ASP A 344 -8.58 22.18 4.62
CA ASP A 344 -8.52 20.81 5.12
C ASP A 344 -8.69 19.78 3.99
N LYS A 345 -7.92 18.69 4.04
CA LYS A 345 -7.96 17.64 3.00
C LYS A 345 -8.12 16.26 3.59
N LEU A 346 -8.91 15.43 2.92
CA LEU A 346 -9.07 14.04 3.29
C LEU A 346 -8.01 13.18 2.61
N LEU A 347 -7.29 12.37 3.37
CA LEU A 347 -6.24 11.51 2.87
C LEU A 347 -6.39 10.06 3.31
N TRP A 348 -5.64 9.17 2.67
CA TRP A 348 -5.51 7.78 3.07
C TRP A 348 -4.40 7.61 4.11
N HIS A 349 -4.77 7.21 5.33
CA HIS A 349 -3.87 7.16 6.48
C HIS A 349 -2.70 6.16 6.32
N PHE A 350 -2.91 5.05 5.62
CA PHE A 350 -1.98 3.91 5.60
C PHE A 350 -0.90 3.99 4.51
N THR A 351 -0.64 5.16 3.95
CA THR A 351 0.50 5.42 3.05
C THR A 351 1.16 6.75 3.40
N GLY A 352 2.48 6.82 3.22
CA GLY A 352 3.26 8.03 3.57
C GLY A 352 2.91 9.25 2.72
N ASP A 353 2.45 9.03 1.48
CA ASP A 353 2.01 10.07 0.54
C ASP A 353 0.54 10.47 0.72
N GLY A 354 -0.22 9.80 1.59
CA GLY A 354 -1.66 10.04 1.77
C GLY A 354 -2.52 9.51 0.61
N VAL A 355 -1.96 8.79 -0.36
CA VAL A 355 -2.68 8.28 -1.53
C VAL A 355 -3.16 6.83 -1.30
N PHE A 356 -4.43 6.59 -1.59
CA PHE A 356 -5.00 5.24 -1.49
C PHE A 356 -4.24 4.21 -2.34
N SER A 357 -3.92 3.08 -1.73
CA SER A 357 -3.45 1.89 -2.45
C SER A 357 -4.29 0.66 -2.08
N VAL A 358 -4.59 -0.18 -3.07
CA VAL A 358 -5.31 -1.45 -2.82
C VAL A 358 -4.51 -2.36 -1.87
N LYS A 359 -3.17 -2.27 -1.90
CA LYS A 359 -2.29 -3.03 -1.01
C LYS A 359 -2.51 -2.63 0.45
N SER A 360 -2.45 -1.35 0.79
CA SER A 360 -2.64 -0.87 2.16
C SER A 360 -4.09 -1.03 2.61
N ALA A 361 -5.08 -0.84 1.74
CA ALA A 361 -6.49 -1.12 2.04
C ALA A 361 -6.76 -2.60 2.32
N TYR A 362 -6.13 -3.52 1.59
CA TYR A 362 -6.20 -4.96 1.88
C TYR A 362 -5.65 -5.28 3.27
N HIS A 363 -4.50 -4.69 3.64
CA HIS A 363 -3.92 -4.89 4.97
C HIS A 363 -4.84 -4.36 6.07
N LEU A 364 -5.43 -3.17 5.88
CA LEU A 364 -6.44 -2.63 6.80
C LEU A 364 -7.63 -3.59 6.96
N ALA A 365 -8.17 -4.12 5.86
CA ALA A 365 -9.31 -5.02 5.91
C ALA A 365 -8.99 -6.30 6.71
N VAL A 366 -7.81 -6.88 6.49
CA VAL A 366 -7.32 -8.03 7.25
C VAL A 366 -7.16 -7.68 8.73
N ASP A 367 -6.58 -6.52 9.05
CA ASP A 367 -6.36 -6.05 10.42
C ASP A 367 -7.66 -5.80 11.19
N LEU A 368 -8.67 -5.23 10.53
CA LEU A 368 -10.02 -5.06 11.08
C LEU A 368 -10.69 -6.40 11.37
N ASP A 369 -10.58 -7.38 10.47
CA ASP A 369 -11.09 -8.73 10.69
C ASP A 369 -10.37 -9.42 11.88
N ARG A 370 -9.07 -9.17 12.06
CA ARG A 370 -8.33 -9.66 13.25
C ARG A 370 -8.89 -9.12 14.55
N ARG A 371 -9.15 -7.81 14.59
CA ARG A 371 -9.67 -7.12 15.78
C ARG A 371 -11.08 -7.61 16.14
N ARG A 372 -11.95 -7.86 15.14
CA ARG A 372 -13.31 -8.38 15.35
C ARG A 372 -13.34 -9.83 15.83
N GLY A 373 -12.47 -10.67 15.28
CA GLY A 373 -12.49 -12.12 15.52
C GLY A 373 -11.79 -12.60 16.79
N GLY A 374 -11.41 -11.71 17.71
CA GLY A 374 -10.63 -12.09 18.90
C GLY A 374 -9.36 -12.88 18.53
N TRP A 375 -8.72 -12.52 17.41
CA TRP A 375 -7.59 -13.26 16.84
C TRP A 375 -6.39 -13.15 17.80
N ARG A 376 -6.32 -14.06 18.77
CA ARG A 376 -5.06 -14.42 19.40
C ARG A 376 -4.26 -15.14 18.34
N SER A 377 -3.34 -14.42 17.67
CA SER A 377 -2.31 -15.16 16.95
C SER A 377 -1.66 -16.07 17.97
N SER A 378 -1.64 -17.38 17.69
CA SER A 378 -0.63 -18.24 18.30
C SER A 378 0.68 -17.50 18.13
N VAL A 379 1.22 -17.04 19.25
CA VAL A 379 2.39 -16.19 19.40
C VAL A 379 3.27 -16.27 18.15
N SER A 380 3.34 -15.20 17.35
CA SER A 380 4.44 -15.08 16.42
C SER A 380 5.66 -14.88 17.30
N TRP A 381 6.26 -15.98 17.76
CA TRP A 381 7.48 -15.99 18.55
C TRP A 381 8.63 -15.26 17.81
N MET A 382 8.43 -15.02 16.51
CA MET A 382 9.28 -14.25 15.62
C MET A 382 8.71 -12.84 15.36
N ASP A 383 9.59 -11.85 15.44
CA ASP A 383 9.36 -10.44 15.16
C ASP A 383 9.40 -10.14 13.64
N LYS A 384 8.79 -9.01 13.22
CA LYS A 384 8.74 -8.61 11.81
C LYS A 384 10.13 -8.48 11.15
N PRO A 385 11.16 -7.90 11.80
CA PRO A 385 12.52 -7.84 11.26
C PRO A 385 13.08 -9.21 10.87
N SER A 386 12.86 -10.23 11.70
CA SER A 386 13.33 -11.60 11.42
C SER A 386 12.71 -12.19 10.16
N TRP A 387 11.42 -11.93 9.91
CA TRP A 387 10.77 -12.37 8.66
C TRP A 387 11.29 -11.63 7.43
N ILE A 388 11.50 -10.31 7.53
CA ILE A 388 12.09 -9.51 6.45
C ILE A 388 13.40 -10.12 5.98
N ARG A 389 14.27 -10.44 6.95
CA ARG A 389 15.57 -11.07 6.71
C ARG A 389 15.45 -12.38 5.92
N VAL A 390 14.51 -13.27 6.28
CA VAL A 390 14.30 -14.53 5.54
C VAL A 390 13.96 -14.28 4.07
N TRP A 391 13.08 -13.31 3.80
CA TRP A 391 12.63 -13.03 2.45
C TRP A 391 13.65 -12.25 1.62
N GLU A 392 14.48 -11.43 2.25
CA GLU A 392 15.58 -10.68 1.61
C GLU A 392 16.85 -11.51 1.44
N ALA A 393 16.99 -12.64 2.14
CA ALA A 393 18.15 -13.52 2.04
C ALA A 393 18.44 -13.88 0.57
N ARG A 394 19.73 -13.86 0.20
CA ARG A 394 20.21 -14.17 -1.15
C ARG A 394 20.29 -15.69 -1.38
N ILE A 395 19.16 -16.37 -1.24
CA ILE A 395 19.04 -17.82 -1.40
C ILE A 395 18.01 -18.14 -2.50
N PRO A 396 18.13 -19.27 -3.22
CA PRO A 396 17.13 -19.70 -4.19
C PRO A 396 15.68 -19.64 -3.65
N PRO A 397 14.68 -19.15 -4.43
CA PRO A 397 13.30 -18.95 -3.94
C PRO A 397 12.66 -20.20 -3.32
N LYS A 398 12.96 -21.39 -3.87
CA LYS A 398 12.49 -22.68 -3.33
C LYS A 398 12.95 -22.90 -1.88
N LEU A 399 14.16 -22.44 -1.54
CA LEU A 399 14.71 -22.57 -0.20
C LEU A 399 14.11 -21.56 0.77
N LYS A 400 13.72 -20.36 0.30
CA LYS A 400 12.94 -19.42 1.13
C LYS A 400 11.63 -20.05 1.59
N VAL A 401 10.93 -20.76 0.71
CA VAL A 401 9.72 -21.50 1.07
C VAL A 401 10.03 -22.64 2.04
N PHE A 402 11.15 -23.35 1.85
CA PHE A 402 11.58 -24.40 2.78
C PHE A 402 11.87 -23.86 4.18
N VAL A 403 12.62 -22.77 4.30
CA VAL A 403 12.85 -22.08 5.58
C VAL A 403 11.53 -21.62 6.18
N TRP A 404 10.64 -21.03 5.38
CA TRP A 404 9.30 -20.66 5.84
C TRP A 404 8.50 -21.86 6.37
N GLN A 405 8.61 -23.05 5.75
CA GLN A 405 7.98 -24.28 6.24
C GLN A 405 8.58 -24.72 7.59
N ILE A 406 9.91 -24.66 7.75
CA ILE A 406 10.57 -24.94 9.02
C ILE A 406 10.02 -24.03 10.12
N LEU A 407 9.99 -22.71 9.86
CA LEU A 407 9.55 -21.70 10.82
C LEU A 407 8.09 -21.82 11.22
N ASN A 408 7.24 -22.36 10.33
CA ASN A 408 5.82 -22.61 10.59
C ASN A 408 5.50 -24.05 11.04
N ARG A 409 6.52 -24.88 11.35
CA ARG A 409 6.36 -26.33 11.67
C ARG A 409 5.52 -27.07 10.62
N ALA A 410 5.77 -26.75 9.35
CA ALA A 410 5.00 -27.23 8.20
C ALA A 410 5.71 -28.34 7.41
N LEU A 411 6.76 -28.94 7.99
CA LEU A 411 7.44 -30.09 7.42
C LEU A 411 6.84 -31.40 7.98
N PRO A 412 6.65 -32.44 7.15
CA PRO A 412 6.10 -33.74 7.56
C PRO A 412 7.13 -34.61 8.31
N THR A 413 7.59 -34.18 9.48
CA THR A 413 8.32 -35.06 10.42
C THR A 413 7.38 -36.13 10.99
N MET A 414 7.90 -37.25 11.51
CA MET A 414 7.03 -38.28 12.10
C MET A 414 6.16 -37.71 13.23
N GLU A 415 6.70 -36.85 14.09
CA GLU A 415 5.93 -36.16 15.14
C GLU A 415 4.77 -35.35 14.53
N ALA A 416 5.06 -34.50 13.54
CA ALA A 416 4.05 -33.64 12.93
C ALA A 416 2.99 -34.45 12.14
N LEU A 417 3.36 -35.62 11.59
CA LEU A 417 2.44 -36.55 10.96
C LEU A 417 1.52 -37.23 11.99
N ILE A 418 2.05 -37.64 13.14
CA ILE A 418 1.27 -38.21 14.25
C ILE A 418 0.27 -37.17 14.80
N GLU A 419 0.69 -35.90 14.96
CA GLU A 419 -0.22 -34.81 15.34
C GLU A 419 -1.37 -34.62 14.33
N LYS A 420 -1.12 -34.93 13.05
CA LYS A 420 -2.12 -34.93 11.98
C LYS A 420 -2.89 -36.25 11.85
N LYS A 421 -2.75 -37.15 12.84
CA LYS A 421 -3.41 -38.46 12.92
C LYS A 421 -3.01 -39.42 11.79
N VAL A 422 -1.83 -39.24 11.20
CA VAL A 422 -1.25 -40.20 10.24
C VAL A 422 -0.56 -41.30 11.03
N GLN A 423 -0.83 -42.56 10.67
CA GLN A 423 -0.20 -43.72 11.31
C GLN A 423 1.22 -43.91 10.78
N VAL A 424 2.21 -43.49 11.57
CA VAL A 424 3.64 -43.69 11.30
C VAL A 424 4.37 -44.07 12.60
N LEU A 425 5.51 -44.74 12.47
CA LEU A 425 6.37 -44.98 13.63
C LEU A 425 6.99 -43.63 14.08
N PRO A 426 7.03 -43.33 15.39
CA PRO A 426 7.53 -42.04 15.85
C PRO A 426 9.04 -41.88 15.67
N ARG A 427 9.79 -42.89 15.21
CA ARG A 427 11.26 -42.90 15.19
C ARG A 427 11.85 -42.08 14.03
N CYS A 428 13.04 -41.53 14.25
CA CYS A 428 13.87 -40.93 13.21
C CYS A 428 14.25 -41.98 12.16
N PRO A 429 13.86 -41.80 10.88
CA PRO A 429 14.14 -42.79 9.84
C PRO A 429 15.63 -42.84 9.47
N VAL A 430 16.40 -41.82 9.83
CA VAL A 430 17.83 -41.71 9.48
C VAL A 430 18.70 -42.44 10.50
N CYS A 431 18.55 -42.15 11.79
CA CYS A 431 19.42 -42.71 12.84
C CYS A 431 18.76 -43.81 13.70
N TRP A 432 17.43 -43.95 13.63
CA TRP A 432 16.66 -44.91 14.44
C TRP A 432 16.74 -44.75 15.98
N ASP A 433 17.41 -43.70 16.47
CA ASP A 433 17.83 -43.52 17.88
C ASP A 433 16.94 -42.55 18.69
N GLY A 434 15.65 -42.45 18.35
CA GLY A 434 14.71 -41.58 19.07
C GLY A 434 13.58 -41.05 18.18
N PRO A 435 12.65 -40.25 18.73
CA PRO A 435 11.54 -39.73 17.96
C PRO A 435 11.96 -38.68 16.91
N GLU A 436 11.35 -38.67 15.72
CA GLU A 436 11.60 -37.65 14.69
C GLU A 436 10.86 -36.35 15.01
N THR A 437 11.46 -35.52 15.84
CA THR A 437 11.07 -34.10 16.00
C THR A 437 11.90 -33.21 15.07
N MET A 438 11.49 -31.95 14.88
CA MET A 438 12.27 -30.96 14.10
C MET A 438 13.64 -30.72 14.74
N GLU A 439 13.66 -30.60 16.07
CA GLU A 439 14.85 -30.48 16.92
C GLU A 439 15.81 -31.66 16.66
N HIS A 440 15.29 -32.88 16.75
CA HIS A 440 16.11 -34.07 16.58
C HIS A 440 16.66 -34.16 15.16
N LEU A 441 15.80 -34.00 14.15
CA LEU A 441 16.18 -34.12 12.75
C LEU A 441 17.30 -33.15 12.36
N PHE A 442 17.19 -31.87 12.75
CA PHE A 442 18.11 -30.84 12.32
C PHE A 442 19.31 -30.60 13.24
N LEU A 443 19.25 -30.99 14.53
CA LEU A 443 20.31 -30.70 15.50
C LEU A 443 20.89 -31.95 16.16
N TYR A 444 20.05 -32.82 16.71
CA TYR A 444 20.55 -33.89 17.59
C TYR A 444 20.86 -35.21 16.88
N CYS A 445 20.26 -35.44 15.71
CA CYS A 445 20.52 -36.61 14.89
C CYS A 445 22.04 -36.74 14.64
N PRO A 446 22.65 -37.92 14.86
CA PRO A 446 24.09 -38.12 14.63
C PRO A 446 24.56 -37.70 13.24
N VAL A 447 23.71 -37.91 12.22
CA VAL A 447 23.98 -37.47 10.84
C VAL A 447 23.96 -35.94 10.70
N ALA A 448 23.04 -35.26 11.39
CA ALA A 448 22.98 -33.80 11.40
C ALA A 448 24.22 -33.22 12.10
N ARG A 449 24.59 -33.76 13.28
CA ARG A 449 25.79 -33.34 14.02
C ARG A 449 27.06 -33.47 13.17
N ALA A 450 27.25 -34.62 12.52
CA ALA A 450 28.40 -34.83 11.65
C ALA A 450 28.49 -33.81 10.49
N LEU A 451 27.35 -33.32 9.96
CA LEU A 451 27.35 -32.26 8.95
C LEU A 451 27.66 -30.88 9.54
N TRP A 452 27.14 -30.57 10.73
CA TRP A 452 27.45 -29.32 11.44
C TRP A 452 28.94 -29.24 11.78
N ASP A 453 29.49 -30.30 12.35
CA ASP A 453 30.92 -30.41 12.71
C ASP A 453 31.81 -30.29 11.46
N TYR A 454 31.42 -30.92 10.35
CA TYR A 454 32.14 -30.81 9.09
C TYR A 454 32.15 -29.39 8.52
N SER A 455 31.05 -28.65 8.70
CA SER A 455 30.92 -27.28 8.19
C SER A 455 31.61 -26.22 9.04
N GLY A 456 32.08 -26.55 10.25
CA GLY A 456 32.61 -25.58 11.22
C GLY A 456 31.52 -24.67 11.82
N LEU A 457 30.25 -25.09 11.77
CA LEU A 457 29.08 -24.34 12.25
C LEU A 457 28.38 -25.02 13.44
N GLU A 458 29.05 -25.97 14.10
CA GLU A 458 28.56 -26.71 15.27
C GLU A 458 28.18 -25.79 16.43
N TYR A 459 28.90 -24.68 16.61
CA TYR A 459 28.65 -23.66 17.64
C TYR A 459 27.23 -23.08 17.60
N LEU A 460 26.52 -23.18 16.46
CA LEU A 460 25.13 -22.74 16.33
C LEU A 460 24.17 -23.60 17.16
N GLY A 461 24.47 -24.88 17.31
CA GLY A 461 23.70 -25.85 18.08
C GLY A 461 24.17 -26.00 19.53
N GLU A 462 25.41 -25.60 19.83
CA GLU A 462 26.01 -25.77 21.16
C GLU A 462 25.33 -24.92 22.25
N GLY A 463 25.21 -25.52 23.45
CA GLY A 463 24.65 -24.88 24.64
C GLY A 463 23.13 -24.64 24.61
N LEU A 464 22.41 -25.18 23.61
CA LEU A 464 20.94 -25.08 23.54
C LEU A 464 20.27 -26.18 24.38
N PRO A 465 19.39 -25.83 25.35
CA PRO A 465 18.60 -26.82 26.08
C PRO A 465 17.74 -27.67 25.15
N ARG A 466 17.45 -28.92 25.53
CA ARG A 466 16.46 -29.75 24.81
C ARG A 466 15.13 -28.98 24.69
N HIS A 467 14.45 -29.12 23.55
CA HIS A 467 13.18 -28.44 23.22
C HIS A 467 13.27 -26.93 22.91
N THR A 468 14.44 -26.43 22.46
CA THR A 468 14.63 -25.01 22.10
C THR A 468 14.92 -24.75 20.62
N PHE A 469 14.33 -25.50 19.68
CA PHE A 469 14.45 -25.22 18.25
C PHE A 469 14.10 -23.77 17.84
N PRO A 470 13.12 -23.08 18.46
CA PRO A 470 12.91 -21.67 18.20
C PRO A 470 14.12 -20.77 18.52
N LEU A 471 14.92 -21.11 19.54
CA LEU A 471 16.15 -20.36 19.88
C LEU A 471 17.25 -20.61 18.85
N PHE A 472 17.41 -21.84 18.38
CA PHE A 472 18.30 -22.16 17.25
C PHE A 472 17.93 -21.35 16.01
N LEU A 473 16.64 -21.35 15.65
CA LEU A 473 16.12 -20.56 14.54
C LEU A 473 16.35 -19.07 14.76
N LYS A 474 16.16 -18.54 15.98
CA LYS A 474 16.44 -17.13 16.27
C LYS A 474 17.93 -16.78 16.11
N ARG A 475 18.84 -17.65 16.56
CA ARG A 475 20.30 -17.50 16.34
C ARG A 475 20.63 -17.51 14.84
N LEU A 476 20.05 -18.44 14.08
CA LEU A 476 20.19 -18.50 12.63
C LEU A 476 19.79 -17.19 11.95
N LEU A 477 18.64 -16.63 12.33
CA LEU A 477 18.12 -15.39 11.75
C LEU A 477 18.97 -14.16 12.13
N GLY A 478 19.69 -14.22 13.25
CA GLY A 478 20.69 -13.23 13.64
C GLY A 478 21.88 -13.19 12.69
N LEU A 479 22.20 -14.31 12.04
CA LEU A 479 23.30 -14.44 11.10
C LEU A 479 22.92 -14.09 9.65
N ILE A 480 21.67 -13.64 9.40
CA ILE A 480 21.21 -13.35 8.03
C ILE A 480 22.01 -12.25 7.32
N HIS A 481 22.69 -11.41 8.08
CA HIS A 481 23.56 -10.37 7.53
C HIS A 481 24.87 -10.88 6.94
N GLN A 482 25.21 -12.17 7.11
CA GLN A 482 26.37 -12.83 6.49
C GLN A 482 25.90 -13.81 5.41
N PRO A 483 25.85 -13.39 4.12
CA PRO A 483 25.22 -14.17 3.06
C PRO A 483 25.81 -15.58 2.91
N THR A 484 27.12 -15.72 3.08
CA THR A 484 27.85 -17.00 3.00
C THR A 484 27.43 -17.96 4.10
N VAL A 485 27.35 -17.49 5.35
CA VAL A 485 26.92 -18.31 6.50
C VAL A 485 25.46 -18.73 6.35
N VAL A 486 24.57 -17.83 5.90
CA VAL A 486 23.16 -18.18 5.64
C VAL A 486 23.04 -19.27 4.59
N MET A 487 23.78 -19.13 3.50
CA MET A 487 23.79 -20.10 2.41
C MET A 487 24.27 -21.46 2.90
N ALA A 488 25.36 -21.50 3.69
CA ALA A 488 25.90 -22.72 4.27
C ALA A 488 24.87 -23.38 5.18
N VAL A 489 24.25 -22.64 6.10
CA VAL A 489 23.25 -23.21 7.00
C VAL A 489 22.03 -23.73 6.22
N VAL A 490 21.46 -22.94 5.32
CA VAL A 490 20.29 -23.37 4.54
C VAL A 490 20.63 -24.59 3.69
N ALA A 491 21.85 -24.68 3.17
CA ALA A 491 22.36 -25.85 2.46
C ALA A 491 22.43 -27.10 3.35
N ILE A 492 22.92 -26.98 4.59
CA ILE A 492 22.94 -28.07 5.58
C ILE A 492 21.51 -28.54 5.89
N LEU A 493 20.62 -27.61 6.26
CA LEU A 493 19.22 -27.93 6.58
C LEU A 493 18.52 -28.62 5.41
N TRP A 494 18.70 -28.10 4.19
CA TRP A 494 18.13 -28.69 2.98
C TRP A 494 18.69 -30.09 2.71
N ARG A 495 20.00 -30.30 2.94
CA ARG A 495 20.67 -31.58 2.74
C ARG A 495 20.20 -32.63 3.73
N ILE A 496 20.09 -32.29 5.02
CA ILE A 496 19.50 -33.13 6.07
C ILE A 496 18.09 -33.55 5.64
N TRP A 497 17.23 -32.59 5.27
CA TRP A 497 15.86 -32.87 4.86
C TRP A 497 15.77 -33.77 3.62
N ARG A 498 16.63 -33.55 2.62
CA ARG A 498 16.70 -34.38 1.40
C ARG A 498 17.15 -35.80 1.72
N SER A 499 18.17 -35.96 2.55
CA SER A 499 18.70 -37.27 2.94
C SER A 499 17.65 -38.10 3.68
N ARG A 500 16.90 -37.48 4.60
CA ARG A 500 15.74 -38.08 5.26
C ARG A 500 14.70 -38.56 4.25
N ASN A 501 14.34 -37.74 3.27
CA ASN A 501 13.35 -38.12 2.27
C ASN A 501 13.81 -39.25 1.34
N TRP A 502 15.11 -39.37 1.06
CA TRP A 502 15.66 -40.52 0.35
C TRP A 502 15.47 -41.83 1.10
N VAL A 503 15.65 -41.83 2.42
CA VAL A 503 15.41 -43.03 3.23
C VAL A 503 13.92 -43.38 3.25
N VAL A 504 13.07 -42.38 3.51
CA VAL A 504 11.62 -42.60 3.70
C VAL A 504 10.92 -42.99 2.40
N PHE A 505 11.25 -42.36 1.27
CA PHE A 505 10.50 -42.55 0.01
C PHE A 505 11.23 -43.38 -1.03
N GLU A 506 12.57 -43.42 -1.00
CA GLU A 506 13.37 -44.11 -2.02
C GLU A 506 14.09 -45.34 -1.44
N GLY A 507 14.00 -45.60 -0.13
CA GLY A 507 14.68 -46.72 0.54
C GLY A 507 16.21 -46.65 0.46
N LYS A 508 16.78 -45.50 0.10
CA LYS A 508 18.22 -45.34 -0.13
C LYS A 508 18.99 -45.27 1.19
N GLN A 509 20.13 -45.93 1.24
CA GLN A 509 21.14 -45.74 2.26
C GLN A 509 22.24 -44.81 1.74
N PHE A 510 22.90 -44.09 2.64
CA PHE A 510 23.99 -43.18 2.28
C PHE A 510 25.06 -43.17 3.38
N GLY A 511 26.31 -42.99 2.96
CA GLY A 511 27.43 -42.73 3.87
C GLY A 511 27.58 -41.23 4.16
N ILE A 512 28.09 -40.89 5.34
CA ILE A 512 28.31 -39.50 5.77
C ILE A 512 29.26 -38.76 4.80
N SER A 513 30.34 -39.41 4.35
CA SER A 513 31.30 -38.81 3.39
C SER A 513 30.68 -38.49 2.02
N ALA A 514 29.68 -39.27 1.58
CA ALA A 514 28.94 -38.96 0.36
C ALA A 514 28.03 -37.73 0.56
N LEU A 515 27.42 -37.62 1.75
CA LEU A 515 26.57 -36.50 2.11
C LEU A 515 27.37 -35.18 2.21
N MET A 516 28.59 -35.23 2.77
CA MET A 516 29.53 -34.10 2.83
C MET A 516 29.93 -33.61 1.43
N ARG A 517 30.31 -34.53 0.52
CA ARG A 517 30.63 -34.17 -0.87
C ARG A 517 29.47 -33.48 -1.59
N GLN A 518 28.25 -34.00 -1.40
CA GLN A 518 27.05 -33.40 -1.98
C GLN A 518 26.67 -32.06 -1.35
N PHE A 519 26.99 -31.85 -0.07
CA PHE A 519 26.85 -30.56 0.57
C PHE A 519 27.79 -29.53 -0.07
N ASN A 520 29.08 -29.85 -0.23
CA ASN A 520 30.06 -28.94 -0.85
C ASN A 520 29.65 -28.58 -2.27
N GLN A 521 29.32 -29.57 -3.10
CA GLN A 521 28.85 -29.35 -4.46
C GLN A 521 27.64 -28.41 -4.52
N GLN A 522 26.64 -28.64 -3.65
CA GLN A 522 25.45 -27.80 -3.60
C GLN A 522 25.75 -26.38 -3.10
N TYR A 523 26.63 -26.27 -2.11
CA TYR A 523 27.01 -24.97 -1.55
C TYR A 523 27.74 -24.14 -2.61
N GLU A 524 28.71 -24.72 -3.31
CA GLU A 524 29.43 -24.12 -4.44
C GLU A 524 28.47 -23.69 -5.56
N GLU A 525 27.58 -24.58 -6.00
CA GLU A 525 26.56 -24.29 -7.02
C GLU A 525 25.69 -23.08 -6.66
N TRP A 526 25.41 -22.86 -5.38
CA TRP A 526 24.56 -21.75 -4.95
C TRP A 526 25.33 -20.47 -4.61
N THR A 527 26.62 -20.57 -4.27
CA THR A 527 27.48 -19.39 -4.12
C THR A 527 27.90 -18.81 -5.46
N ASP A 528 28.00 -19.64 -6.50
CA ASP A 528 28.40 -19.24 -7.86
C ASP A 528 27.27 -18.64 -8.70
N LEU A 529 26.03 -18.61 -8.19
CA LEU A 529 24.92 -17.97 -8.89
C LEU A 529 25.21 -16.47 -9.08
N PRO A 530 25.13 -15.93 -10.31
CA PRO A 530 25.33 -14.51 -10.55
C PRO A 530 24.40 -13.69 -9.66
N SER A 531 24.97 -12.73 -8.94
CA SER A 531 24.19 -11.67 -8.32
C SER A 531 23.24 -11.10 -9.36
N ASP A 532 21.93 -11.16 -9.14
CA ASP A 532 20.95 -10.32 -9.85
C ASP A 532 21.33 -8.85 -9.59
N GLN A 533 22.27 -8.35 -10.39
CA GLN A 533 22.49 -6.93 -10.55
C GLN A 533 21.29 -6.46 -11.35
N VAL A 534 20.24 -6.03 -10.65
CA VAL A 534 19.36 -5.01 -11.22
C VAL A 534 20.30 -3.95 -11.81
N PRO A 535 20.22 -3.64 -13.11
CA PRO A 535 21.07 -2.62 -13.68
C PRO A 535 20.82 -1.37 -12.86
N ARG A 536 21.80 -0.96 -12.06
CA ARG A 536 21.83 0.40 -11.56
C ARG A 536 22.04 1.20 -12.83
N THR A 537 20.96 1.78 -13.36
CA THR A 537 21.09 2.92 -14.27
C THR A 537 22.14 3.82 -13.65
N PRO A 538 23.26 4.08 -14.35
CA PRO A 538 24.23 5.05 -13.87
C PRO A 538 23.42 6.30 -13.58
N ILE A 539 23.40 6.72 -12.31
CA ILE A 539 22.99 8.07 -11.97
C ILE A 539 23.90 8.92 -12.85
N PRO A 540 23.36 9.76 -13.76
CA PRO A 540 24.21 10.67 -14.50
C PRO A 540 25.02 11.42 -13.45
N LEU A 541 26.35 11.34 -13.53
CA LEU A 541 27.18 12.26 -12.78
C LEU A 541 26.69 13.64 -13.19
N VAL A 542 25.88 14.25 -12.32
CA VAL A 542 25.53 15.66 -12.43
C VAL A 542 26.87 16.33 -12.38
N GLN A 543 27.31 16.79 -13.55
CA GLN A 543 28.47 17.63 -13.70
C GLN A 543 28.32 18.72 -12.65
N SER A 544 29.30 18.79 -11.75
CA SER A 544 29.50 19.94 -10.90
C SER A 544 29.66 21.15 -11.82
N THR A 545 28.55 21.84 -12.09
CA THR A 545 28.58 23.11 -12.80
C THR A 545 29.39 24.06 -11.95
N SER A 546 30.58 24.34 -12.46
CA SER A 546 31.46 25.44 -12.14
C SER A 546 30.67 26.70 -11.78
N GLN A 547 31.12 27.32 -10.70
CA GLN A 547 30.70 28.63 -10.20
C GLN A 547 30.66 29.67 -11.34
N MET A 548 29.45 30.01 -11.81
CA MET A 548 29.17 31.35 -12.30
C MET A 548 28.54 32.11 -11.13
N GLY A 549 28.95 33.36 -10.92
CA GLY A 549 28.47 34.20 -9.81
C GLY A 549 26.94 34.21 -9.78
N ASP A 550 26.36 33.84 -8.64
CA ASP A 550 24.93 34.05 -8.43
C ASP A 550 24.73 35.56 -8.33
N SER A 551 24.08 36.18 -9.31
CA SER A 551 23.65 37.59 -9.24
C SER A 551 22.52 37.82 -8.22
N HIS A 552 22.09 36.77 -7.51
CA HIS A 552 20.93 36.75 -6.63
C HIS A 552 21.35 36.62 -5.16
N LEU A 553 20.50 37.11 -4.25
CA LEU A 553 20.60 36.80 -2.83
C LEU A 553 20.40 35.29 -2.60
N VAL A 554 21.15 34.73 -1.66
CA VAL A 554 21.05 33.32 -1.31
C VAL A 554 20.71 33.14 0.16
N CYS A 555 19.59 32.48 0.42
CA CYS A 555 19.19 32.09 1.77
C CYS A 555 19.48 30.60 1.97
N MET A 556 20.39 30.28 2.87
CA MET A 556 20.72 28.91 3.25
C MET A 556 19.94 28.51 4.49
N TRP A 557 19.42 27.29 4.52
CA TRP A 557 18.57 26.83 5.61
C TRP A 557 18.86 25.38 6.00
N ASP A 558 18.72 25.06 7.29
CA ASP A 558 18.90 23.69 7.80
C ASP A 558 18.09 23.46 9.09
N GLY A 559 17.67 22.22 9.33
CA GLY A 559 16.96 21.77 10.51
C GLY A 559 17.82 20.85 11.40
N ALA A 560 17.66 20.96 12.72
CA ALA A 560 18.34 20.13 13.70
C ALA A 560 17.37 19.65 14.79
N THR A 561 17.40 18.37 15.11
CA THR A 561 16.57 17.74 16.15
C THR A 561 17.43 17.22 17.31
N LYS A 562 16.95 17.31 18.56
CA LYS A 562 17.60 16.74 19.75
C LYS A 562 16.57 16.00 20.61
N GLY A 563 16.50 14.68 20.45
CA GLY A 563 15.54 13.84 21.16
C GLY A 563 14.10 14.09 20.72
N GLU A 564 13.13 13.68 21.53
CA GLU A 564 11.69 13.68 21.18
C GLU A 564 10.96 15.02 21.37
N SER A 565 11.62 16.05 21.91
CA SER A 565 10.89 17.23 22.45
C SER A 565 11.41 18.59 22.01
N HIS A 566 12.62 18.70 21.45
CA HIS A 566 13.21 19.98 21.06
C HIS A 566 13.90 19.91 19.70
N SER A 567 13.54 20.84 18.82
CA SER A 567 14.17 21.01 17.52
C SER A 567 14.37 22.49 17.20
N ALA A 568 15.28 22.77 16.27
CA ALA A 568 15.64 24.12 15.89
C ALA A 568 16.07 24.18 14.43
N GLY A 569 16.03 25.38 13.86
CA GLY A 569 16.47 25.67 12.51
C GLY A 569 17.47 26.81 12.45
N GLY A 570 18.26 26.83 11.40
CA GLY A 570 19.15 27.92 11.06
C GLY A 570 18.85 28.45 9.67
N MET A 571 18.83 29.76 9.51
CA MET A 571 18.56 30.48 8.27
C MET A 571 19.61 31.57 8.11
N VAL A 572 20.28 31.61 6.96
CA VAL A 572 21.45 32.47 6.75
C VAL A 572 21.36 33.12 5.37
N LEU A 573 21.32 34.45 5.33
CA LEU A 573 21.20 35.23 4.10
C LEU A 573 22.56 35.76 3.67
N PHE A 574 22.90 35.55 2.41
CA PHE A 574 24.11 36.03 1.76
C PHE A 574 23.77 36.95 0.60
N ASP A 575 24.65 37.93 0.37
CA ASP A 575 24.61 38.76 -0.82
C ASP A 575 25.14 37.99 -2.07
N PRO A 576 25.06 38.58 -3.28
CA PRO A 576 25.62 37.97 -4.50
C PRO A 576 27.14 37.72 -4.42
N THR A 577 27.87 38.47 -3.59
CA THR A 577 29.31 38.32 -3.37
C THR A 577 29.68 37.24 -2.35
N ARG A 578 28.68 36.54 -1.78
CA ARG A 578 28.80 35.54 -0.70
C ARG A 578 29.19 36.13 0.66
N THR A 579 29.01 37.44 0.84
CA THR A 579 29.13 38.11 2.14
C THR A 579 27.87 37.83 2.97
N LEU A 580 28.07 37.49 4.24
CA LEU A 580 26.97 37.26 5.19
C LEU A 580 26.22 38.57 5.45
N LEU A 581 24.93 38.60 5.14
CA LEU A 581 24.05 39.72 5.44
C LEU A 581 23.36 39.55 6.80
N LEU A 582 22.71 38.40 7.02
CA LEU A 582 21.92 38.15 8.22
C LEU A 582 21.98 36.67 8.59
N ALA A 583 21.87 36.35 9.89
CA ALA A 583 21.72 34.97 10.36
C ALA A 583 20.66 34.91 11.47
N ARG A 584 19.69 34.02 11.31
CA ARG A 584 18.57 33.85 12.23
C ARG A 584 18.40 32.37 12.57
N GLY A 585 18.19 32.06 13.83
CA GLY A 585 17.79 30.73 14.28
C GLY A 585 16.34 30.73 14.76
N VAL A 586 15.70 29.57 14.67
CA VAL A 586 14.33 29.34 15.10
C VAL A 586 14.25 28.08 15.97
N GLN A 587 13.36 28.07 16.97
CA GLN A 587 13.09 26.87 17.77
C GLN A 587 11.66 26.36 17.55
N PHE A 588 11.49 25.05 17.60
CA PHE A 588 10.21 24.36 17.50
C PHE A 588 10.00 23.47 18.71
N ALA A 589 8.85 23.61 19.36
CA ALA A 589 8.42 22.73 20.44
C ALA A 589 7.71 21.49 19.87
N HIS A 590 7.93 20.33 20.47
CA HIS A 590 7.17 19.09 20.19
C HIS A 590 7.31 18.55 18.75
N MET A 591 8.32 18.98 17.99
CA MET A 591 8.63 18.46 16.66
C MET A 591 9.88 17.58 16.71
N ASP A 592 9.72 16.30 16.40
CA ASP A 592 10.76 15.26 16.46
C ASP A 592 11.17 14.73 15.08
N ASP A 593 10.32 14.87 14.07
CA ASP A 593 10.56 14.42 12.70
C ASP A 593 11.49 15.41 11.94
N PRO A 594 12.68 14.97 11.49
CA PRO A 594 13.62 15.84 10.79
C PRO A 594 13.05 16.47 9.51
N GLY A 595 12.21 15.74 8.76
CA GLY A 595 11.62 16.27 7.53
C GLY A 595 10.58 17.35 7.80
N VAL A 596 9.79 17.21 8.87
CA VAL A 596 8.89 18.28 9.33
C VAL A 596 9.69 19.53 9.70
N VAL A 597 10.76 19.38 10.49
CA VAL A 597 11.60 20.50 10.92
C VAL A 597 12.24 21.19 9.72
N GLU A 598 12.89 20.44 8.83
CA GLU A 598 13.49 20.97 7.59
C GLU A 598 12.49 21.83 6.80
N LEU A 599 11.27 21.34 6.57
CA LEU A 599 10.26 22.08 5.82
C LEU A 599 9.76 23.34 6.55
N LEU A 600 9.58 23.28 7.87
CA LEU A 600 9.18 24.45 8.68
C LEU A 600 10.27 25.53 8.68
N VAL A 601 11.55 25.15 8.68
CA VAL A 601 12.66 26.10 8.56
C VAL A 601 12.67 26.76 7.19
N LEU A 602 12.45 26.01 6.11
CA LEU A 602 12.31 26.58 4.77
C LEU A 602 11.15 27.58 4.71
N ARG A 603 9.98 27.22 5.27
CA ARG A 603 8.83 28.14 5.36
C ARG A 603 9.20 29.42 6.08
N ASP A 604 9.79 29.32 7.28
CA ASP A 604 10.17 30.48 8.09
C ASP A 604 11.24 31.33 7.37
N ALA A 605 12.14 30.72 6.58
CA ALA A 605 13.14 31.43 5.78
C ALA A 605 12.50 32.25 4.65
N ILE A 606 11.51 31.68 3.97
CA ILE A 606 10.75 32.37 2.92
C ILE A 606 9.97 33.54 3.52
N MET A 607 9.22 33.30 4.60
CA MET A 607 8.48 34.36 5.29
C MET A 607 9.42 35.47 5.77
N TRP A 608 10.56 35.11 6.35
CA TRP A 608 11.56 36.08 6.77
C TRP A 608 12.06 36.95 5.62
N CYS A 609 12.34 36.37 4.44
CA CYS A 609 12.75 37.15 3.27
C CYS A 609 11.64 38.10 2.79
N ILE A 610 10.38 37.67 2.82
CA ILE A 610 9.22 38.50 2.49
C ILE A 610 9.09 39.66 3.50
N GLU A 611 9.25 39.40 4.79
CA GLU A 611 9.23 40.44 5.85
C GLU A 611 10.34 41.47 5.67
N GLN A 612 11.50 41.07 5.15
CA GLN A 612 12.60 41.99 4.82
C GLN A 612 12.38 42.76 3.50
N GLY A 613 11.26 42.55 2.81
CA GLY A 613 10.95 43.20 1.53
C GLY A 613 11.81 42.69 0.36
N LEU A 614 12.39 41.48 0.47
CA LEU A 614 13.21 40.91 -0.59
C LEU A 614 12.33 40.26 -1.66
N SER A 615 12.53 40.63 -2.92
CA SER A 615 11.78 40.10 -4.06
C SER A 615 12.50 38.96 -4.79
N GLU A 616 13.82 38.85 -4.65
CA GLU A 616 14.65 37.92 -5.44
C GLU A 616 15.61 37.14 -4.52
N VAL A 617 15.26 35.88 -4.21
CA VAL A 617 16.03 35.04 -3.28
C VAL A 617 16.06 33.59 -3.75
N ARG A 618 17.26 32.99 -3.71
CA ARG A 618 17.45 31.56 -3.93
C ARG A 618 17.65 30.82 -2.62
N PHE A 619 16.71 29.96 -2.26
CA PHE A 619 16.74 29.14 -1.05
C PHE A 619 17.54 27.86 -1.31
N LYS A 620 18.59 27.61 -0.51
CA LYS A 620 19.46 26.42 -0.66
C LYS A 620 19.47 25.59 0.62
N GLY A 621 19.22 24.28 0.50
CA GLY A 621 19.26 23.32 1.61
C GLY A 621 19.61 21.91 1.15
N ASP A 622 19.81 20.98 2.08
CA ASP A 622 20.20 19.58 1.82
C ASP A 622 19.03 18.57 1.89
N ALA A 623 17.82 19.08 2.11
CA ALA A 623 16.57 18.33 2.17
C ALA A 623 16.06 17.87 0.79
N LYS A 624 16.80 17.00 0.10
CA LYS A 624 16.52 16.65 -1.31
C LYS A 624 15.07 16.24 -1.59
N VAL A 625 14.47 15.41 -0.73
CA VAL A 625 13.09 14.92 -0.92
C VAL A 625 12.07 16.05 -0.89
N ILE A 626 12.23 17.03 0.01
CA ILE A 626 11.35 18.20 0.11
C ILE A 626 11.51 19.09 -1.12
N ILE A 627 12.76 19.33 -1.53
CA ILE A 627 13.08 20.17 -2.68
C ILE A 627 12.54 19.56 -3.98
N ASP A 628 12.72 18.25 -4.18
CA ASP A 628 12.20 17.53 -5.34
C ASP A 628 10.66 17.60 -5.38
N LYS A 629 9.98 17.45 -4.24
CA LYS A 629 8.50 17.61 -4.14
C LYS A 629 8.04 19.01 -4.53
N LEU A 630 8.68 20.06 -3.99
CA LEU A 630 8.33 21.44 -4.30
C LEU A 630 8.55 21.78 -5.78
N ASN A 631 9.68 21.35 -6.35
CA ASN A 631 9.98 21.56 -7.78
C ASN A 631 9.03 20.82 -8.73
N GLN A 632 8.46 19.69 -8.30
CA GLN A 632 7.46 18.94 -9.06
C GLN A 632 6.02 19.39 -8.77
N ALA A 633 5.83 20.42 -7.93
CA ALA A 633 4.53 20.83 -7.40
C ALA A 633 3.73 19.68 -6.76
N ASP A 634 4.43 18.69 -6.19
CA ASP A 634 3.83 17.53 -5.53
C ASP A 634 3.67 17.77 -4.03
N THR A 635 2.46 18.12 -3.61
CA THR A 635 2.11 18.34 -2.19
C THR A 635 1.60 17.07 -1.50
N ARG A 636 1.66 15.90 -2.17
CA ARG A 636 1.18 14.63 -1.59
C ARG A 636 2.14 14.17 -0.50
N ASP A 637 1.70 14.36 0.74
CA ASP A 637 2.36 13.84 1.92
C ASP A 637 1.35 13.74 3.06
N SER A 638 1.33 12.59 3.74
CA SER A 638 0.42 12.35 4.84
C SER A 638 0.70 13.23 6.07
N ARG A 639 1.94 13.69 6.24
CA ARG A 639 2.37 14.52 7.37
C ARG A 639 2.63 15.97 6.94
N LEU A 640 3.33 16.15 5.82
CA LEU A 640 3.85 17.45 5.38
C LEU A 640 2.92 18.21 4.44
N GLY A 641 1.82 17.60 3.96
CA GLY A 641 1.06 18.11 2.81
C GLY A 641 0.55 19.54 2.97
N ALA A 642 0.01 19.90 4.14
CA ALA A 642 -0.50 21.25 4.40
C ALA A 642 0.63 22.31 4.33
N ILE A 643 1.79 22.01 4.90
CA ILE A 643 2.96 22.92 4.87
C ILE A 643 3.59 22.96 3.48
N LEU A 644 3.63 21.83 2.76
CA LEU A 644 4.11 21.78 1.37
C LEU A 644 3.24 22.66 0.47
N GLU A 645 1.92 22.66 0.67
CA GLU A 645 0.99 23.49 -0.09
C GLU A 645 1.16 24.98 0.20
N GLU A 646 1.36 25.35 1.46
CA GLU A 646 1.70 26.70 1.89
C GLU A 646 3.02 27.19 1.27
N VAL A 647 4.10 26.41 1.41
CA VAL A 647 5.41 26.77 0.84
C VAL A 647 5.33 26.86 -0.68
N ALA A 648 4.65 25.91 -1.33
CA ALA A 648 4.44 25.97 -2.77
C ALA A 648 3.57 27.18 -3.19
N HIS A 649 2.64 27.62 -2.34
CA HIS A 649 1.89 28.86 -2.58
C HIS A 649 2.82 30.08 -2.54
N PHE A 650 3.67 30.22 -1.50
CA PHE A 650 4.62 31.33 -1.41
C PHE A 650 5.61 31.37 -2.58
N LEU A 651 6.11 30.22 -3.02
CA LEU A 651 7.00 30.14 -4.18
C LEU A 651 6.30 30.49 -5.50
N ARG A 652 4.99 30.27 -5.62
CA ARG A 652 4.22 30.67 -6.82
C ARG A 652 3.87 32.16 -6.83
N THR A 653 3.65 32.76 -5.67
CA THR A 653 3.30 34.19 -5.56
C THR A 653 4.53 35.10 -5.68
N GLN A 654 5.73 34.57 -5.41
CA GLN A 654 7.01 35.25 -5.58
C GLN A 654 7.79 34.63 -6.77
N PRO A 655 7.65 35.15 -8.00
CA PRO A 655 8.17 34.49 -9.21
C PRO A 655 9.69 34.33 -9.24
N ASP A 656 10.42 35.20 -8.55
CA ASP A 656 11.90 35.17 -8.48
C ASP A 656 12.43 34.37 -7.28
N PHE A 657 11.54 33.74 -6.51
CA PHE A 657 11.94 32.81 -5.45
C PHE A 657 12.14 31.41 -6.04
N SER A 658 13.25 30.77 -5.68
CA SER A 658 13.54 29.41 -6.13
C SER A 658 14.23 28.58 -5.04
N VAL A 659 13.96 27.27 -5.02
CA VAL A 659 14.57 26.34 -4.08
C VAL A 659 15.55 25.41 -4.82
N ARG A 660 16.76 25.23 -4.28
CA ARG A 660 17.78 24.35 -4.87
C ARG A 660 18.46 23.46 -3.83
N PHE A 661 18.74 22.22 -4.25
CA PHE A 661 19.50 21.26 -3.45
C PHE A 661 20.99 21.63 -3.44
N VAL A 662 21.60 21.54 -2.26
CA VAL A 662 23.05 21.58 -2.04
C VAL A 662 23.46 20.41 -1.15
N GLY A 663 24.67 19.88 -1.37
CA GLY A 663 25.20 18.84 -0.48
C GLY A 663 25.45 19.36 0.94
N ARG A 664 25.43 18.46 1.93
CA ARG A 664 25.59 18.77 3.35
C ARG A 664 26.87 19.54 3.67
N GLU A 665 27.94 19.22 2.97
CA GLU A 665 29.23 19.92 3.08
C GLU A 665 29.14 21.39 2.71
N ASN A 666 28.24 21.73 1.78
CA ASN A 666 27.99 23.08 1.32
C ASN A 666 26.95 23.81 2.19
N ASN A 667 26.16 23.10 3.01
CA ASN A 667 25.13 23.66 3.90
C ASN A 667 25.59 23.88 5.37
N ARG A 668 26.91 23.82 5.62
CA ARG A 668 27.48 23.83 6.99
C ARG A 668 27.11 25.06 7.81
N VAL A 669 26.98 26.23 7.19
CA VAL A 669 26.74 27.48 7.90
C VAL A 669 25.34 27.50 8.52
N ALA A 670 24.32 27.11 7.74
CA ALA A 670 22.96 26.97 8.25
C ALA A 670 22.88 25.88 9.33
N HIS A 671 23.59 24.77 9.14
CA HIS A 671 23.70 23.69 10.13
C HIS A 671 24.28 24.16 11.48
N LEU A 672 25.32 25.00 11.45
CA LEU A 672 25.92 25.56 12.66
C LEU A 672 24.94 26.46 13.42
N VAL A 673 24.20 27.32 12.70
CA VAL A 673 23.16 28.17 13.28
C VAL A 673 22.04 27.32 13.88
N ALA A 674 21.58 26.27 13.18
CA ALA A 674 20.56 25.35 13.67
C ALA A 674 21.00 24.66 14.97
N ARG A 675 22.23 24.15 15.04
CA ARG A 675 22.78 23.51 16.25
C ARG A 675 22.98 24.51 17.39
N LYS A 676 23.35 25.76 17.08
CA LYS A 676 23.48 26.79 18.10
C LYS A 676 22.12 27.16 18.68
N ALA A 677 21.12 27.39 17.84
CA ALA A 677 19.74 27.60 18.26
C ALA A 677 19.23 26.44 19.11
N LEU A 678 19.54 25.19 18.74
CA LEU A 678 19.18 23.99 19.50
C LEU A 678 19.82 23.92 20.90
N SER A 679 20.99 24.55 21.08
CA SER A 679 21.71 24.58 22.35
C SER A 679 21.17 25.62 23.34
N LEU A 680 20.36 26.58 22.87
CA LEU A 680 19.76 27.59 23.73
C LEU A 680 18.60 26.99 24.53
N TYR A 681 18.46 27.42 25.78
CA TYR A 681 17.26 27.10 26.57
C TYR A 681 16.02 27.66 25.87
N PRO A 682 14.88 26.93 25.86
CA PRO A 682 13.63 27.45 25.35
C PRO A 682 13.28 28.74 26.11
N THR A 683 13.22 29.86 25.40
CA THR A 683 12.80 31.16 25.96
C THR A 683 11.45 31.58 25.35
N MET A 684 10.86 32.69 25.81
CA MET A 684 9.61 33.21 25.22
C MET A 684 9.78 33.66 23.75
N SER A 685 11.01 33.89 23.27
CA SER A 685 11.27 34.25 21.87
C SER A 685 11.45 33.01 21.00
N ARG A 686 10.69 32.94 19.90
CA ARG A 686 10.81 31.89 18.87
C ARG A 686 12.03 32.06 17.96
N PHE A 687 12.46 33.30 17.73
CA PHE A 687 13.54 33.65 16.81
C PHE A 687 14.74 34.26 17.56
N PHE A 688 15.94 33.98 17.06
CA PHE A 688 17.20 34.43 17.64
C PHE A 688 18.11 34.99 16.54
N ASP A 689 18.73 36.13 16.78
CA ASP A 689 19.75 36.70 15.91
C ASP A 689 21.11 36.07 16.22
N PHE A 690 21.82 35.62 15.17
CA PHE A 690 23.14 35.00 15.26
C PHE A 690 24.16 35.69 14.37
N GLN A 691 23.88 36.84 13.77
CA GLN A 691 24.77 37.49 12.80
C GLN A 691 26.17 37.74 13.39
N THR A 692 26.25 38.43 14.53
CA THR A 692 27.54 38.74 15.18
C THR A 692 28.28 37.49 15.67
N TRP A 693 27.54 36.49 16.15
CA TRP A 693 28.11 35.21 16.57
C TRP A 693 28.69 34.42 15.40
N LEU A 694 27.97 34.38 14.27
CA LEU A 694 28.36 33.62 13.09
C LEU A 694 29.58 34.24 12.39
N ILE A 695 29.66 35.58 12.32
CA ILE A 695 30.83 36.31 11.80
C ILE A 695 32.11 35.93 12.56
N SER A 696 32.04 35.66 13.86
CA SER A 696 33.22 35.26 14.66
C SER A 696 33.69 33.80 14.45
N ARG A 697 32.99 33.03 13.61
CA ARG A 697 33.19 31.58 13.41
C ARG A 697 33.30 31.15 11.95
N MET A 698 32.89 32.03 11.01
CA MET A 698 33.22 31.93 9.59
C MET A 698 34.66 32.36 9.36
#